data_AF-A0A2M7KR75-F1
#
_entry.id   AF-A0A2M7KR75-F1
#
_cell.length_a   1.000
_cell.length_b   1.000
_cell.length_c   1.000
_cell.angle_alpha   90.00
_cell.angle_beta   90.00
_cell.angle_gamma   90.00
#
_symmetry.space_group_name_H-M   'P 1'
#
loop_
_entity.id
_entity.type
_entity.pdbx_description
1 polymer ?
#
loop_
_entity_poly.entity_id
_entity_poly.type
_entity_poly.pdbx_seq_one_letter_code
_entity_poly.pdbx_strand_id
1 'polypeptide(L)'
;MKQWHWTVVLLVVFAGLGFYVLRFERGAVPEGPLVFKFDPEQCEKVELQPAQDEAGSATAEEKKLPVVLAKAGADWKIQKPFPARADQDKVKELLDRIKDLVIKDPISNDVEAGGLDLDEYGLKKPRASVTVHLKGKAPMALLFGNKSIDSASVYTMKKGDKGVFLIGTALYDDANKAVDDFRDKDALSLDKDLLMKVRLTRADTTLEIGKRNVHEKEKDETTATPPAKQEEPPKKEYEYDWWLTKPVEARADKYGCDGIVTKLDDLKVDKWVDNAPKDLAKYALDKPWLRADVWIGDAKRPRSLFIGRKSDEDAEKLYAMNSLDKPVFLVNKSILDDLRKEAKDLRDKKVFGFEKDKVEKFSVVRKQGEVLCRRTARGDDEQWQMLKPQEVQADKKEIDNILWDLSGLNANEFVDVPQPDSAYGLDKPPFTVKVWAEGDKKERTLLVGTKAGTTDNIYVKIEGEETVYEVGKSLQENLEKIDTKKLRDRTVLKFKQDALSELELQFGKTHVVLERSGTDWKMTKPKQMDADGSTVSSLLWKFEDFHADEYVGPAPKDRKRYGFDKPQAEVTFHVRGKRPQTMLLGKTEAGKLYVMLKGGDSVFRHAESLLDDVRKNEQDFRKQPAPPGGMPGAPPY
;
A
#
# COMPACT_ATOMS: atom_id res chain seq x y z
N MET A 1 28.76 14.90 29.27
CA MET A 1 27.96 14.63 30.49
C MET A 1 26.78 15.60 30.73
N LYS A 2 26.33 16.44 29.78
CA LYS A 2 25.25 17.42 30.01
C LYS A 2 23.88 17.11 29.36
N GLN A 3 23.76 16.08 28.52
CA GLN A 3 22.48 15.76 27.86
C GLN A 3 21.56 14.82 28.67
N TRP A 4 22.10 14.06 29.63
CA TRP A 4 21.30 13.06 30.36
C TRP A 4 20.43 13.65 31.47
N HIS A 5 20.78 14.85 31.98
CA HIS A 5 20.01 15.52 33.03
C HIS A 5 18.61 15.93 32.55
N TRP A 6 18.47 16.40 31.30
CA TRP A 6 17.17 16.80 30.77
C TRP A 6 16.24 15.62 30.51
N THR A 7 16.79 14.47 30.10
CA THR A 7 16.01 13.22 29.91
C THR A 7 15.47 12.69 31.23
N VAL A 8 16.28 12.75 32.30
CA VAL A 8 15.86 12.34 33.65
C VAL A 8 14.80 13.28 34.22
N VAL A 9 14.95 14.59 34.04
CA VAL A 9 13.95 15.57 34.47
C VAL A 9 12.62 15.36 33.75
N LEU A 10 12.64 15.12 32.43
CA LEU A 10 11.42 14.81 31.67
C LEU A 10 10.75 13.52 32.13
N LEU A 11 11.51 12.45 32.42
CA LEU A 11 10.95 11.21 32.96
C LEU A 11 10.29 11.40 34.33
N VAL A 12 10.87 12.22 35.20
CA VAL A 12 10.28 12.53 36.52
C VAL A 12 9.02 13.38 36.36
N VAL A 13 8.99 14.33 35.43
CA VAL A 13 7.79 15.12 35.13
C VAL A 13 6.69 14.25 34.53
N PHE A 14 7.01 13.34 33.60
CA PHE A 14 6.04 12.40 33.04
C PHE A 14 5.54 11.39 34.07
N ALA A 15 6.40 10.91 34.98
CA ALA A 15 5.99 10.05 36.09
C ALA A 15 5.12 10.80 37.11
N GLY A 16 5.44 12.07 37.38
CA GLY A 16 4.65 12.96 38.24
C GLY A 16 3.29 13.31 37.63
N LEU A 17 3.24 13.61 36.34
CA LEU A 17 1.99 13.79 35.59
C LEU A 17 1.22 12.49 35.49
N GLY A 18 1.86 11.36 35.24
CA GLY A 18 1.22 10.04 35.24
C GLY A 18 0.63 9.69 36.61
N PHE A 19 1.34 10.00 37.70
CA PHE A 19 0.83 9.83 39.07
C PHE A 19 -0.29 10.82 39.38
N TYR A 20 -0.18 12.08 38.95
CA TYR A 20 -1.23 13.09 39.11
C TYR A 20 -2.49 12.69 38.35
N VAL A 21 -2.37 12.25 37.10
CA VAL A 21 -3.47 11.73 36.29
C VAL A 21 -4.07 10.48 36.95
N LEU A 22 -3.25 9.53 37.43
CA LEU A 22 -3.74 8.33 38.11
C LEU A 22 -4.38 8.60 39.47
N ARG A 23 -3.98 9.67 40.17
CA ARG A 23 -4.42 9.98 41.54
C ARG A 23 -5.55 11.00 41.58
N PHE A 24 -5.62 11.91 40.61
CA PHE A 24 -6.51 13.07 40.61
C PHE A 24 -7.40 13.19 39.35
N GLU A 25 -7.03 12.67 38.17
CA GLU A 25 -7.91 12.70 36.98
C GLU A 25 -8.67 11.38 36.72
N ARG A 26 -8.03 10.23 36.93
CA ARG A 26 -8.72 8.95 37.12
C ARG A 26 -9.26 8.95 38.53
N GLY A 27 -10.46 9.50 38.71
CA GLY A 27 -11.21 9.40 39.95
C GLY A 27 -11.19 7.96 40.48
N ALA A 28 -11.20 7.79 41.80
CA ALA A 28 -11.31 6.49 42.44
C ALA A 28 -12.41 5.65 41.76
N VAL A 29 -12.16 4.36 41.52
CA VAL A 29 -13.22 3.41 41.18
C VAL A 29 -14.31 3.61 42.23
N PRO A 30 -15.55 3.97 41.85
CA PRO A 30 -16.56 4.33 42.84
C PRO A 30 -16.84 3.11 43.72
N GLU A 31 -16.34 3.13 44.95
CA GLU A 31 -16.64 2.14 45.99
C GLU A 31 -18.05 2.42 46.51
N GLY A 32 -19.05 1.83 45.88
CA GLY A 32 -20.44 1.93 46.30
C GLY A 32 -21.28 0.77 45.78
N PRO A 33 -22.46 0.52 46.35
CA PRO A 33 -23.34 -0.54 45.89
C PRO A 33 -23.86 -0.26 44.48
N LEU A 34 -23.88 -1.29 43.64
CA LEU A 34 -24.50 -1.23 42.31
C LEU A 34 -26.01 -0.98 42.43
N VAL A 35 -26.53 -0.08 41.59
CA VAL A 35 -27.97 0.21 41.50
C VAL A 35 -28.74 -1.03 41.01
N PHE A 36 -28.18 -1.73 40.03
CA PHE A 36 -28.74 -2.96 39.47
C PHE A 36 -27.68 -4.06 39.40
N LYS A 37 -28.12 -5.31 39.57
CA LYS A 37 -27.30 -6.50 39.35
C LYS A 37 -27.93 -7.33 38.25
N PHE A 38 -27.37 -7.26 37.04
CA PHE A 38 -27.82 -8.06 35.91
C PHE A 38 -26.68 -8.36 34.94
N ASP A 39 -26.93 -9.33 34.07
CA ASP A 39 -26.06 -9.68 32.95
C ASP A 39 -26.59 -9.00 31.67
N PRO A 40 -25.82 -8.10 31.03
CA PRO A 40 -26.22 -7.44 29.78
C PRO A 40 -26.62 -8.40 28.66
N GLU A 41 -26.07 -9.62 28.62
CA GLU A 41 -26.42 -10.60 27.58
C GLU A 41 -27.86 -11.10 27.71
N GLN A 42 -28.43 -11.03 28.91
CA GLN A 42 -29.84 -11.37 29.18
C GLN A 42 -30.81 -10.23 28.87
N CYS A 43 -30.31 -9.05 28.49
CA CYS A 43 -31.14 -7.92 28.13
C CYS A 43 -31.78 -8.12 26.74
N GLU A 44 -33.11 -8.03 26.69
CA GLU A 44 -33.88 -8.16 25.45
C GLU A 44 -34.39 -6.80 24.94
N LYS A 45 -34.56 -5.83 25.85
CA LYS A 45 -35.10 -4.50 25.52
C LYS A 45 -34.68 -3.45 26.55
N VAL A 46 -34.38 -2.24 26.08
CA VAL A 46 -34.16 -1.04 26.89
C VAL A 46 -35.10 0.05 26.41
N GLU A 47 -35.79 0.70 27.34
CA GLU A 47 -36.66 1.85 27.07
C GLU A 47 -36.07 3.09 27.71
N LEU A 48 -35.86 4.14 26.91
CA LEU A 48 -35.40 5.45 27.34
C LEU A 48 -36.54 6.43 27.15
N GLN A 49 -36.97 7.03 28.25
CA GLN A 49 -38.06 7.99 28.28
C GLN A 49 -37.48 9.34 28.71
N PRO A 50 -37.29 10.29 27.78
CA PRO A 50 -36.80 11.63 28.11
C PRO A 50 -37.86 12.45 28.84
N ALA A 51 -37.45 13.61 29.36
CA ALA A 51 -38.37 14.59 29.94
C ALA A 51 -39.48 14.94 28.95
N GLN A 52 -40.73 14.94 29.40
CA GLN A 52 -41.77 15.69 28.70
C GLN A 52 -41.83 17.07 29.33
N ASP A 53 -41.30 18.09 28.63
CA ASP A 53 -41.45 19.47 29.08
C ASP A 53 -42.94 19.79 29.24
N GLU A 54 -43.34 20.30 30.40
CA GLU A 54 -44.63 20.96 30.54
C GLU A 54 -44.59 22.24 29.71
N ALA A 55 -45.67 22.44 28.95
CA ALA A 55 -45.89 23.46 27.94
C ALA A 55 -45.17 24.80 28.18
N GLY A 56 -44.31 25.21 27.23
CA GLY A 56 -44.05 26.64 27.02
C GLY A 56 -42.66 27.06 26.50
N SER A 57 -41.62 26.23 26.58
CA SER A 57 -40.25 26.70 26.26
C SER A 57 -39.58 26.04 25.05
N ALA A 58 -39.96 24.83 24.67
CA ALA A 58 -39.38 24.12 23.53
C ALA A 58 -40.26 24.33 22.30
N THR A 59 -39.68 24.80 21.19
CA THR A 59 -40.35 24.73 19.89
C THR A 59 -40.63 23.26 19.56
N ALA A 60 -41.64 22.98 18.71
CA ALA A 60 -42.04 21.61 18.37
C ALA A 60 -40.88 20.72 17.80
N GLU A 61 -39.75 21.33 17.43
CA GLU A 61 -38.54 20.68 16.94
C GLU A 61 -37.61 20.14 18.04
N GLU A 62 -37.77 20.53 19.32
CA GLU A 62 -36.88 20.12 20.43
C GLU A 62 -37.45 19.00 21.32
N LYS A 63 -38.67 18.51 21.07
CA LYS A 63 -39.30 17.49 21.91
C LYS A 63 -38.66 16.11 21.70
N LYS A 64 -37.79 15.72 22.63
CA LYS A 64 -37.12 14.41 22.63
C LYS A 64 -38.14 13.28 22.72
N LEU A 65 -38.05 12.33 21.79
CA LEU A 65 -38.99 11.20 21.68
C LEU A 65 -38.50 10.00 22.50
N PRO A 66 -39.42 9.17 23.02
CA PRO A 66 -39.04 7.92 23.67
C PRO A 66 -38.31 6.99 22.69
N VAL A 67 -37.19 6.41 23.14
CA VAL A 67 -36.40 5.44 22.38
C VAL A 67 -36.64 4.06 22.97
N VAL A 68 -37.02 3.09 22.14
CA VAL A 68 -37.07 1.68 22.52
C VAL A 68 -36.07 0.92 21.69
N LEU A 69 -35.05 0.38 22.35
CA LEU A 69 -34.04 -0.50 21.78
C LEU A 69 -34.44 -1.93 22.11
N ALA A 70 -34.55 -2.81 21.12
CA ALA A 70 -34.91 -4.20 21.32
C ALA A 70 -34.03 -5.12 20.47
N LYS A 71 -33.70 -6.29 21.02
CA LYS A 71 -32.90 -7.29 20.33
C LYS A 71 -33.75 -8.01 19.28
N ALA A 72 -33.26 -8.05 18.04
CA ALA A 72 -33.89 -8.74 16.91
C ALA A 72 -32.88 -9.73 16.30
N GLY A 73 -32.87 -10.96 16.82
CA GLY A 73 -31.81 -11.93 16.53
C GLY A 73 -30.56 -11.65 17.36
N ALA A 74 -29.41 -11.46 16.70
CA ALA A 74 -28.17 -11.06 17.37
C ALA A 74 -28.09 -9.55 17.61
N ASP A 75 -28.72 -8.75 16.74
CA ASP A 75 -28.52 -7.30 16.68
C ASP A 75 -29.59 -6.51 17.46
N TRP A 76 -29.20 -5.36 18.00
CA TRP A 76 -30.10 -4.36 18.54
C TRP A 76 -30.75 -3.53 17.42
N LYS A 77 -32.03 -3.22 17.58
CA LYS A 77 -32.77 -2.32 16.70
C LYS A 77 -33.55 -1.29 17.48
N ILE A 78 -33.75 -0.14 16.87
CA ILE A 78 -34.70 0.87 17.35
C ILE A 78 -36.09 0.40 16.92
N GLN A 79 -37.01 0.27 17.86
CA GLN A 79 -38.42 -0.05 17.63
C GLN A 79 -39.31 1.19 17.68
N LYS A 80 -38.99 2.12 18.59
CA LYS A 80 -39.69 3.40 18.75
C LYS A 80 -38.70 4.57 18.71
N PRO A 81 -39.11 5.72 18.17
CA PRO A 81 -40.46 6.06 17.67
C PRO A 81 -40.80 5.45 16.29
N PHE A 82 -39.81 4.93 15.57
CA PHE A 82 -39.96 4.22 14.30
C PHE A 82 -38.91 3.09 14.20
N PRO A 83 -39.14 2.07 13.37
CA PRO A 83 -38.17 0.99 13.17
C PRO A 83 -36.90 1.50 12.47
N ALA A 84 -35.72 1.26 13.05
CA ALA A 84 -34.43 1.59 12.45
C ALA A 84 -33.30 0.68 12.98
N ARG A 85 -32.15 0.66 12.27
CA ARG A 85 -30.94 0.00 12.77
C ARG A 85 -30.37 0.77 13.97
N ALA A 86 -30.00 0.06 15.03
CA ALA A 86 -29.31 0.66 16.15
C ALA A 86 -27.80 0.52 15.98
N ASP A 87 -27.07 1.50 16.51
CA ASP A 87 -25.63 1.48 16.66
C ASP A 87 -25.26 0.50 17.79
N GLN A 88 -24.67 -0.64 17.43
CA GLN A 88 -24.47 -1.75 18.37
C GLN A 88 -23.53 -1.38 19.51
N ASP A 89 -22.48 -0.60 19.21
CA ASP A 89 -21.49 -0.16 20.19
C ASP A 89 -22.11 0.79 21.20
N LYS A 90 -22.92 1.75 20.73
CA LYS A 90 -23.63 2.66 21.65
C LYS A 90 -24.66 1.96 22.53
N VAL A 91 -25.35 0.95 22.02
CA VAL A 91 -26.27 0.17 22.85
C VAL A 91 -25.50 -0.64 23.89
N LYS A 92 -24.35 -1.21 23.52
CA LYS A 92 -23.45 -1.89 24.47
C LYS A 92 -22.94 -0.93 25.55
N GLU A 93 -22.43 0.24 25.18
CA GLU A 93 -21.98 1.28 26.12
C GLU A 93 -23.09 1.71 27.10
N LEU A 94 -24.33 1.84 26.60
CA LEU A 94 -25.49 2.12 27.43
C LEU A 94 -25.74 0.99 28.45
N LEU A 95 -25.73 -0.27 28.01
CA LEU A 95 -25.95 -1.42 28.89
C LEU A 95 -24.86 -1.56 29.94
N ASP A 96 -23.59 -1.42 29.56
CA ASP A 96 -22.45 -1.44 30.46
C ASP A 96 -22.56 -0.32 31.51
N ARG A 97 -22.97 0.88 31.09
CA ARG A 97 -23.22 2.01 32.01
C ARG A 97 -24.34 1.73 33.01
N ILE A 98 -25.40 1.04 32.60
CA ILE A 98 -26.51 0.67 33.51
C ILE A 98 -26.05 -0.43 34.47
N LYS A 99 -25.28 -1.41 33.99
CA LYS A 99 -24.73 -2.52 34.78
C LYS A 99 -23.76 -2.03 35.85
N ASP A 100 -22.87 -1.11 35.49
CA ASP A 100 -21.80 -0.61 36.35
C ASP A 100 -22.22 0.65 37.14
N LEU A 101 -23.52 0.98 37.12
CA LEU A 101 -24.04 2.17 37.80
C LEU A 101 -23.95 2.00 39.33
N VAL A 102 -23.16 2.88 39.96
CA VAL A 102 -22.95 2.90 41.41
C VAL A 102 -23.74 4.04 42.07
N ILE A 103 -24.30 3.76 43.25
CA ILE A 103 -24.88 4.78 44.13
C ILE A 103 -23.76 5.63 44.72
N LYS A 104 -23.75 6.95 44.45
CA LYS A 104 -22.75 7.88 45.01
C LYS A 104 -23.10 8.29 46.43
N ASP A 105 -24.24 8.95 46.61
CA ASP A 105 -24.70 9.45 47.90
C ASP A 105 -26.15 9.04 48.13
N PRO A 106 -26.45 8.16 49.11
CA PRO A 106 -27.82 7.91 49.52
C PRO A 106 -28.36 9.14 50.28
N ILE A 107 -29.47 9.71 49.81
CA ILE A 107 -30.13 10.85 50.48
C ILE A 107 -31.01 10.35 51.63
N SER A 108 -31.58 9.14 51.50
CA SER A 108 -32.25 8.43 52.57
C SER A 108 -31.98 6.94 52.51
N ASN A 109 -31.55 6.38 53.63
CA ASN A 109 -31.39 4.94 53.85
C ASN A 109 -32.58 4.31 54.60
N ASP A 110 -33.52 5.10 55.09
CA ASP A 110 -34.60 4.62 55.95
C ASP A 110 -35.85 4.30 55.13
N VAL A 111 -35.97 3.01 54.81
CA VAL A 111 -37.14 2.39 54.17
C VAL A 111 -38.44 2.57 55.00
N GLU A 112 -38.34 3.04 56.25
CA GLU A 112 -39.47 3.22 57.17
C GLU A 112 -39.92 4.66 57.43
N ALA A 113 -39.17 5.70 57.05
CA ALA A 113 -39.61 7.09 57.23
C ALA A 113 -40.35 7.60 55.98
N GLY A 114 -41.65 7.30 55.88
CA GLY A 114 -42.54 7.75 54.80
C GLY A 114 -42.79 9.26 54.73
N GLY A 115 -41.74 10.09 54.69
CA GLY A 115 -41.80 11.55 54.76
C GLY A 115 -40.96 12.33 53.74
N LEU A 116 -40.35 11.68 52.73
CA LEU A 116 -39.65 12.41 51.66
C LEU A 116 -40.65 13.01 50.68
N ASP A 117 -40.60 14.32 50.49
CA ASP A 117 -41.33 14.97 49.41
C ASP A 117 -40.60 14.73 48.08
N LEU A 118 -41.09 13.76 47.30
CA LEU A 118 -40.56 13.43 45.98
C LEU A 118 -40.64 14.61 44.99
N ASP A 119 -41.43 15.64 45.28
CA ASP A 119 -41.52 16.85 44.46
C ASP A 119 -40.25 17.70 44.57
N GLU A 120 -39.64 17.81 45.77
CA GLU A 120 -38.38 18.55 46.00
C GLU A 120 -37.24 18.01 45.12
N TYR A 121 -37.24 16.69 44.92
CA TYR A 121 -36.24 16.00 44.10
C TYR A 121 -36.65 15.87 42.63
N GLY A 122 -37.83 16.33 42.24
CA GLY A 122 -38.35 16.19 40.87
C GLY A 122 -38.67 14.74 40.47
N LEU A 123 -38.91 13.86 41.45
CA LEU A 123 -39.20 12.42 41.25
C LEU A 123 -40.70 12.12 41.23
N LYS A 124 -41.54 13.05 41.70
CA LYS A 124 -43.01 12.98 41.54
C LYS A 124 -43.43 13.06 40.06
N LYS A 125 -42.72 13.89 39.28
CA LYS A 125 -42.77 13.96 37.81
C LYS A 125 -41.35 13.77 37.26
N PRO A 126 -40.91 12.52 37.06
CA PRO A 126 -39.53 12.23 36.66
C PRO A 126 -39.13 13.00 35.39
N ARG A 127 -37.91 13.54 35.41
CA ARG A 127 -37.26 14.22 34.29
C ARG A 127 -36.74 13.26 33.23
N ALA A 128 -36.60 11.98 33.54
CA ALA A 128 -36.41 10.92 32.55
C ALA A 128 -36.61 9.56 33.23
N SER A 129 -36.65 8.49 32.46
CA SER A 129 -36.46 7.14 32.99
C SER A 129 -35.76 6.21 32.02
N VAL A 130 -35.04 5.22 32.58
CA VAL A 130 -34.50 4.09 31.85
C VAL A 130 -35.16 2.82 32.38
N THR A 131 -35.68 1.97 31.50
CA THR A 131 -36.23 0.67 31.86
C THR A 131 -35.50 -0.44 31.12
N VAL A 132 -34.96 -1.41 31.87
CA VAL A 132 -34.30 -2.59 31.32
C VAL A 132 -35.23 -3.79 31.44
N HIS A 133 -35.38 -4.54 30.35
CA HIS A 133 -36.15 -5.78 30.30
C HIS A 133 -35.20 -6.94 30.06
N LEU A 134 -35.15 -7.85 31.03
CA LEU A 134 -34.34 -9.06 30.96
C LEU A 134 -35.23 -10.26 30.67
N LYS A 135 -34.67 -11.26 30.00
CA LYS A 135 -35.36 -12.51 29.68
C LYS A 135 -35.93 -13.17 30.94
N GLY A 136 -37.25 -13.32 30.99
CA GLY A 136 -37.97 -14.03 32.07
C GLY A 136 -37.95 -13.33 33.44
N LYS A 137 -37.58 -12.04 33.51
CA LYS A 137 -37.55 -11.26 34.77
C LYS A 137 -38.48 -10.05 34.68
N ALA A 138 -38.87 -9.52 35.84
CA ALA A 138 -39.61 -8.27 35.93
C ALA A 138 -38.75 -7.09 35.41
N PRO A 139 -39.35 -6.10 34.71
CA PRO A 139 -38.62 -4.93 34.25
C PRO A 139 -38.03 -4.12 35.41
N MET A 140 -36.80 -3.64 35.21
CA MET A 140 -36.08 -2.84 36.20
C MET A 140 -36.03 -1.40 35.69
N ALA A 141 -36.71 -0.49 36.39
CA ALA A 141 -36.83 0.91 35.96
C ALA A 141 -36.16 1.86 36.96
N LEU A 142 -35.44 2.83 36.41
CA LEU A 142 -34.77 3.90 37.12
C LEU A 142 -35.40 5.23 36.72
N LEU A 143 -35.86 6.00 37.71
CA LEU A 143 -36.48 7.31 37.53
C LEU A 143 -35.47 8.38 37.90
N PHE A 144 -35.32 9.39 37.06
CA PHE A 144 -34.43 10.51 37.28
C PHE A 144 -35.21 11.77 37.60
N GLY A 145 -34.78 12.51 38.61
CA GLY A 145 -35.34 13.75 39.08
C GLY A 145 -34.51 14.95 38.66
N ASN A 146 -34.47 15.98 39.51
CA ASN A 146 -33.70 17.19 39.27
C ASN A 146 -32.18 16.91 39.34
N LYS A 147 -31.39 17.72 38.63
CA LYS A 147 -29.93 17.78 38.84
C LYS A 147 -29.62 18.33 40.23
N SER A 148 -28.50 17.93 40.82
CA SER A 148 -27.95 18.54 42.03
C SER A 148 -27.59 20.01 41.78
N ILE A 149 -27.37 20.78 42.86
CA ILE A 149 -27.08 22.22 42.79
C ILE A 149 -25.84 22.50 41.92
N ASP A 150 -24.81 21.67 42.05
CA ASP A 150 -23.57 21.72 41.25
C ASP A 150 -23.69 21.09 39.86
N SER A 151 -24.87 20.54 39.53
CA SER A 151 -25.16 19.79 38.31
C SER A 151 -24.27 18.57 38.05
N ALA A 152 -23.48 18.12 39.03
CA ALA A 152 -22.57 16.97 38.91
C ALA A 152 -23.26 15.61 39.10
N SER A 153 -24.48 15.62 39.66
CA SER A 153 -25.27 14.43 39.97
C SER A 153 -26.77 14.63 39.68
N VAL A 154 -27.53 13.55 39.68
CA VAL A 154 -28.99 13.55 39.46
C VAL A 154 -29.69 12.75 40.54
N TYR A 155 -30.72 13.33 41.16
CA TYR A 155 -31.56 12.62 42.11
C TYR A 155 -32.28 11.48 41.41
N THR A 156 -32.23 10.28 41.97
CA THR A 156 -32.63 9.06 41.29
C THR A 156 -33.34 8.12 42.26
N MET A 157 -34.29 7.34 41.76
CA MET A 157 -34.94 6.27 42.51
C MET A 157 -35.27 5.07 41.61
N LYS A 158 -35.22 3.87 42.19
CA LYS A 158 -35.77 2.67 41.54
C LYS A 158 -37.29 2.73 41.56
N LYS A 159 -37.94 2.41 40.44
CA LYS A 159 -39.40 2.44 40.34
C LYS A 159 -40.02 1.39 41.29
N GLY A 160 -40.85 1.84 42.21
CA GLY A 160 -41.46 1.00 43.25
C GLY A 160 -40.71 0.99 44.59
N ASP A 161 -39.48 1.53 44.62
CA ASP A 161 -38.72 1.72 45.87
C ASP A 161 -39.03 3.10 46.48
N LYS A 162 -38.74 3.26 47.78
CA LYS A 162 -38.88 4.54 48.51
C LYS A 162 -37.57 5.31 48.68
N GLY A 163 -36.43 4.71 48.33
CA GLY A 163 -35.11 5.31 48.51
C GLY A 163 -34.74 6.26 47.38
N VAL A 164 -34.30 7.47 47.74
CA VAL A 164 -33.74 8.47 46.84
C VAL A 164 -32.22 8.52 47.02
N PHE A 165 -31.48 8.51 45.92
CA PHE A 165 -30.02 8.55 45.91
C PHE A 165 -29.49 9.34 44.72
N LEU A 166 -28.22 9.74 44.79
CA LEU A 166 -27.53 10.45 43.71
C LEU A 166 -26.66 9.49 42.88
N ILE A 167 -26.64 9.72 41.57
CA ILE A 167 -25.71 9.11 40.60
C ILE A 167 -25.09 10.21 39.74
N GLY A 168 -24.01 9.90 39.01
CA GLY A 168 -23.50 10.81 37.97
C GLY A 168 -24.48 11.03 36.81
N THR A 169 -24.29 12.08 36.03
CA THR A 169 -25.26 12.49 34.98
C THR A 169 -25.27 11.60 33.74
N ALA A 170 -24.24 10.79 33.50
CA ALA A 170 -24.04 10.12 32.21
C ALA A 170 -25.23 9.25 31.74
N LEU A 171 -25.90 8.52 32.65
CA LEU A 171 -27.08 7.72 32.29
C LEU A 171 -28.34 8.59 32.13
N TYR A 172 -28.45 9.68 32.90
CA TYR A 172 -29.50 10.68 32.71
C TYR A 172 -29.37 11.37 31.34
N ASP A 173 -28.13 11.68 30.93
CA ASP A 173 -27.85 12.29 29.64
C ASP A 173 -28.17 11.32 28.49
N ASP A 174 -27.86 10.01 28.62
CA ASP A 174 -28.30 8.98 27.67
C ASP A 174 -29.82 8.88 27.55
N ALA A 175 -30.54 8.90 28.68
CA ALA A 175 -32.01 8.86 28.70
C ALA A 175 -32.65 10.05 27.98
N ASN A 176 -31.88 11.12 27.80
CA ASN A 176 -32.27 12.34 27.10
C ASN A 176 -31.53 12.52 25.75
N LYS A 177 -30.91 11.48 25.19
CA LYS A 177 -30.38 11.56 23.81
C LYS A 177 -31.49 11.53 22.77
N ALA A 178 -31.21 12.07 21.58
CA ALA A 178 -32.11 11.95 20.45
C ALA A 178 -32.07 10.52 19.88
N VAL A 179 -33.11 10.13 19.14
CA VAL A 179 -33.17 8.81 18.50
C VAL A 179 -31.96 8.55 17.60
N ASP A 180 -31.54 9.58 16.85
CA ASP A 180 -30.41 9.51 15.90
C ASP A 180 -29.06 9.33 16.59
N ASP A 181 -28.94 9.63 17.89
CA ASP A 181 -27.73 9.33 18.64
C ASP A 181 -27.51 7.82 18.78
N PHE A 182 -28.59 7.04 18.86
CA PHE A 182 -28.55 5.57 18.96
C PHE A 182 -28.64 4.86 17.60
N ARG A 183 -28.78 5.61 16.51
CA ARG A 183 -28.97 5.05 15.18
C ARG A 183 -27.64 4.70 14.53
N ASP A 184 -27.61 3.54 13.87
CA ASP A 184 -26.50 3.15 13.00
C ASP A 184 -26.33 4.20 11.89
N LYS A 185 -25.14 4.80 11.84
CA LYS A 185 -24.83 5.89 10.91
C LYS A 185 -24.28 5.40 9.59
N ASP A 186 -24.12 4.10 9.36
CA ASP A 186 -23.60 3.59 8.10
C ASP A 186 -24.66 3.71 7.03
N ALA A 187 -24.35 4.40 5.93
CA ALA A 187 -25.28 4.58 4.82
C ALA A 187 -25.64 3.23 4.18
N LEU A 188 -24.70 2.27 4.20
CA LEU A 188 -24.86 0.90 3.71
C LEU A 188 -24.12 -0.06 4.64
N SER A 189 -24.83 -1.00 5.27
CA SER A 189 -24.15 -2.05 6.03
C SER A 189 -23.40 -2.98 5.05
N LEU A 190 -22.08 -3.01 5.19
CA LEU A 190 -21.16 -3.76 4.34
C LEU A 190 -20.16 -4.48 5.24
N ASP A 191 -19.80 -5.70 4.83
CA ASP A 191 -18.62 -6.41 5.34
C ASP A 191 -17.68 -6.53 4.15
N LYS A 192 -16.59 -5.74 4.18
CA LYS A 192 -15.60 -5.66 3.09
C LYS A 192 -14.90 -7.00 2.85
N ASP A 193 -14.69 -7.79 3.90
CA ASP A 193 -13.97 -9.07 3.83
C ASP A 193 -14.83 -10.12 3.12
N LEU A 194 -16.13 -10.09 3.39
CA LEU A 194 -17.11 -10.95 2.73
C LEU A 194 -17.62 -10.37 1.39
N LEU A 195 -17.22 -9.17 0.98
CA LEU A 195 -17.69 -8.58 -0.26
C LEU A 195 -17.17 -9.35 -1.49
N MET A 196 -18.09 -9.81 -2.32
CA MET A 196 -17.79 -10.58 -3.54
C MET A 196 -17.98 -9.78 -4.82
N LYS A 197 -18.93 -8.83 -4.83
CA LYS A 197 -19.31 -8.13 -6.06
C LYS A 197 -19.92 -6.76 -5.80
N VAL A 198 -19.56 -5.79 -6.65
CA VAL A 198 -20.17 -4.46 -6.68
C VAL A 198 -20.71 -4.20 -8.09
N ARG A 199 -21.95 -3.73 -8.18
CA ARG A 199 -22.53 -3.23 -9.43
C ARG A 199 -22.98 -1.79 -9.23
N LEU A 200 -22.49 -0.90 -10.09
CA LEU A 200 -22.92 0.49 -10.18
C LEU A 200 -23.81 0.65 -11.42
N THR A 201 -25.07 0.97 -11.21
CA THR A 201 -26.06 1.20 -12.27
C THR A 201 -26.35 2.68 -12.37
N ARG A 202 -26.22 3.23 -13.57
CA ARG A 202 -26.56 4.62 -13.94
C ARG A 202 -27.55 4.58 -15.10
N ALA A 203 -28.03 5.74 -15.56
CA ALA A 203 -29.08 5.83 -16.57
C ALA A 203 -28.75 5.11 -17.90
N ASP A 204 -27.49 5.16 -18.33
CA ASP A 204 -26.99 4.69 -19.63
C ASP A 204 -25.94 3.58 -19.53
N THR A 205 -25.41 3.33 -18.33
CA THR A 205 -24.27 2.42 -18.14
C THR A 205 -24.42 1.55 -16.90
N THR A 206 -23.83 0.36 -16.96
CA THR A 206 -23.66 -0.54 -15.83
C THR A 206 -22.21 -0.95 -15.74
N LEU A 207 -21.59 -0.65 -14.61
CA LEU A 207 -20.26 -1.09 -14.24
C LEU A 207 -20.40 -2.23 -13.23
N GLU A 208 -19.74 -3.36 -13.47
CA GLU A 208 -19.78 -4.49 -12.54
C GLU A 208 -18.37 -5.03 -12.31
N ILE A 209 -17.92 -4.98 -11.06
CA ILE A 209 -16.67 -5.57 -10.60
C ILE A 209 -16.96 -6.72 -9.64
N GLY A 210 -16.24 -7.83 -9.78
CA GLY A 210 -16.42 -9.01 -8.94
C GLY A 210 -15.10 -9.71 -8.67
N LYS A 211 -14.98 -10.28 -7.47
CA LYS A 211 -13.87 -11.15 -7.10
C LYS A 211 -14.03 -12.49 -7.82
N ARG A 212 -12.99 -12.94 -8.52
CA ARG A 212 -12.91 -14.28 -9.11
C ARG A 212 -11.70 -15.03 -8.55
N ASN A 213 -11.82 -16.33 -8.44
CA ASN A 213 -10.72 -17.18 -7.99
C ASN A 213 -9.66 -17.28 -9.10
N VAL A 214 -8.42 -16.88 -8.78
CA VAL A 214 -7.30 -16.83 -9.74
C VAL A 214 -6.97 -18.21 -10.32
N HIS A 215 -7.30 -19.29 -9.61
CA HIS A 215 -6.98 -20.67 -9.99
C HIS A 215 -8.12 -21.42 -10.71
N GLU A 216 -9.23 -20.76 -11.03
CA GLU A 216 -10.42 -21.45 -11.56
C GLU A 216 -10.28 -21.90 -13.03
N LYS A 217 -9.33 -21.32 -13.80
CA LYS A 217 -9.12 -21.65 -15.22
C LYS A 217 -8.25 -22.88 -15.51
N GLU A 218 -7.68 -23.58 -14.52
CA GLU A 218 -6.86 -24.79 -14.77
C GLU A 218 -7.65 -26.10 -14.83
N LYS A 219 -8.99 -26.06 -14.89
CA LYS A 219 -9.84 -27.27 -14.72
C LYS A 219 -10.50 -27.86 -15.97
N ASP A 220 -10.11 -27.46 -17.17
CA ASP A 220 -10.52 -28.20 -18.37
C ASP A 220 -9.32 -28.90 -19.03
N GLU A 221 -9.43 -30.22 -19.14
CA GLU A 221 -8.50 -31.23 -19.71
C GLU A 221 -7.61 -32.01 -18.72
N THR A 222 -8.20 -32.93 -17.94
CA THR A 222 -7.79 -34.35 -17.99
C THR A 222 -8.84 -35.28 -17.36
N THR A 223 -9.30 -36.25 -18.12
CA THR A 223 -9.97 -37.46 -17.63
C THR A 223 -9.01 -38.28 -16.75
N ALA A 224 -9.42 -38.65 -15.53
CA ALA A 224 -9.33 -40.03 -14.98
C ALA A 224 -9.57 -40.10 -13.46
N THR A 225 -10.49 -41.02 -13.10
CA THR A 225 -10.55 -41.94 -11.94
C THR A 225 -10.28 -41.45 -10.50
N PRO A 226 -11.16 -41.76 -9.51
CA PRO A 226 -11.02 -41.27 -8.15
C PRO A 226 -10.03 -42.11 -7.32
N PRO A 227 -9.13 -41.51 -6.51
CA PRO A 227 -8.47 -42.23 -5.43
C PRO A 227 -9.25 -42.08 -4.12
N ALA A 228 -9.41 -43.21 -3.44
CA ALA A 228 -9.89 -43.29 -2.07
C ALA A 228 -8.76 -42.98 -1.08
N LYS A 229 -8.93 -41.92 -0.29
CA LYS A 229 -8.65 -41.78 1.16
C LYS A 229 -8.67 -40.29 1.51
N GLN A 230 -9.47 -39.95 2.53
CA GLN A 230 -9.60 -38.61 3.07
C GLN A 230 -8.31 -38.22 3.80
N GLU A 231 -7.42 -37.54 3.08
CA GLU A 231 -6.57 -36.52 3.68
C GLU A 231 -7.32 -35.20 3.53
N GLU A 232 -7.48 -34.44 4.62
CA GLU A 232 -8.06 -33.10 4.55
C GLU A 232 -7.25 -32.27 3.54
N PRO A 233 -7.88 -31.67 2.51
CA PRO A 233 -7.14 -30.90 1.54
C PRO A 233 -6.43 -29.73 2.25
N PRO A 234 -5.18 -29.41 1.88
CA PRO A 234 -4.53 -28.22 2.41
C PRO A 234 -5.44 -27.02 2.16
N LYS A 235 -5.60 -26.13 3.16
CA LYS A 235 -6.33 -24.86 3.01
C LYS A 235 -5.75 -24.14 1.80
N LYS A 236 -6.40 -24.25 0.65
CA LYS A 236 -6.08 -23.43 -0.51
C LYS A 236 -6.48 -22.02 -0.12
N GLU A 237 -5.48 -21.19 0.09
CA GLU A 237 -5.66 -19.76 0.17
C GLU A 237 -6.23 -19.35 -1.20
N TYR A 238 -7.54 -19.13 -1.25
CA TYR A 238 -8.19 -18.69 -2.47
C TYR A 238 -7.75 -17.25 -2.69
N GLU A 239 -6.73 -17.05 -3.50
CA GLU A 239 -6.36 -15.73 -3.97
C GLU A 239 -7.46 -15.29 -4.94
N TYR A 240 -8.29 -14.36 -4.47
CA TYR A 240 -9.33 -13.74 -5.27
C TYR A 240 -8.78 -12.42 -5.82
N ASP A 241 -8.92 -12.22 -7.13
CA ASP A 241 -8.58 -10.96 -7.77
C ASP A 241 -9.82 -10.28 -8.34
N TRP A 242 -9.76 -8.96 -8.50
CA TRP A 242 -10.86 -8.17 -9.04
C TRP A 242 -10.93 -8.31 -10.56
N TRP A 243 -12.14 -8.55 -11.05
CA TRP A 243 -12.46 -8.59 -12.46
C TRP A 243 -13.56 -7.59 -12.80
N LEU A 244 -13.36 -6.87 -13.89
CA LEU A 244 -14.42 -6.12 -14.54
C LEU A 244 -15.22 -7.13 -15.37
N THR A 245 -16.54 -7.15 -15.16
CA THR A 245 -17.46 -8.09 -15.82
C THR A 245 -18.50 -7.37 -16.67
N LYS A 246 -18.72 -6.07 -16.43
CA LYS A 246 -19.51 -5.17 -17.27
C LYS A 246 -18.90 -3.78 -17.29
N PRO A 247 -18.98 -3.05 -18.42
CA PRO A 247 -19.60 -3.46 -19.69
C PRO A 247 -18.75 -4.45 -20.51
N VAL A 248 -17.50 -4.64 -20.12
CA VAL A 248 -16.53 -5.50 -20.79
C VAL A 248 -15.89 -6.44 -19.78
N GLU A 249 -15.53 -7.65 -20.22
CA GLU A 249 -14.83 -8.62 -19.40
C GLU A 249 -13.31 -8.37 -19.47
N ALA A 250 -12.71 -8.03 -18.33
CA ALA A 250 -11.28 -7.74 -18.25
C ALA A 250 -10.75 -7.87 -16.81
N ARG A 251 -9.42 -8.01 -16.67
CA ARG A 251 -8.75 -7.82 -15.38
C ARG A 251 -9.00 -6.40 -14.87
N ALA A 252 -9.29 -6.25 -13.59
CA ALA A 252 -9.54 -4.95 -13.00
C ALA A 252 -8.33 -4.47 -12.18
N ASP A 253 -8.14 -3.15 -12.16
CA ASP A 253 -7.20 -2.49 -11.28
C ASP A 253 -7.67 -2.64 -9.83
N LYS A 254 -6.89 -3.38 -9.05
CA LYS A 254 -7.20 -3.69 -7.65
C LYS A 254 -7.39 -2.42 -6.81
N TYR A 255 -6.52 -1.43 -6.96
CA TYR A 255 -6.59 -0.19 -6.18
C TYR A 255 -7.84 0.63 -6.50
N GLY A 256 -8.20 0.73 -7.79
CA GLY A 256 -9.41 1.38 -8.26
C GLY A 256 -10.68 0.72 -7.70
N CYS A 257 -10.71 -0.62 -7.70
CA CYS A 257 -11.80 -1.41 -7.13
C CYS A 257 -11.91 -1.25 -5.61
N ASP A 258 -10.79 -1.42 -4.89
CA ASP A 258 -10.74 -1.27 -3.43
C ASP A 258 -11.12 0.14 -2.99
N GLY A 259 -10.82 1.17 -3.79
CA GLY A 259 -11.28 2.54 -3.57
C GLY A 259 -12.80 2.68 -3.57
N ILE A 260 -13.49 2.05 -4.53
CA ILE A 260 -14.97 2.02 -4.58
C ILE A 260 -15.53 1.33 -3.33
N VAL A 261 -14.97 0.16 -2.98
CA VAL A 261 -15.39 -0.63 -1.82
C VAL A 261 -15.22 0.15 -0.52
N THR A 262 -14.06 0.79 -0.35
CA THR A 262 -13.74 1.61 0.81
C THR A 262 -14.68 2.79 0.92
N LYS A 263 -14.95 3.49 -0.19
CA LYS A 263 -15.84 4.63 -0.19
C LYS A 263 -17.28 4.26 0.19
N LEU A 264 -17.76 3.07 -0.21
CA LEU A 264 -19.10 2.59 0.15
C LEU A 264 -19.22 2.21 1.63
N ASP A 265 -18.20 1.59 2.20
CA ASP A 265 -18.16 1.15 3.60
C ASP A 265 -18.03 2.33 4.58
N ASP A 266 -17.15 3.27 4.25
CA ASP A 266 -16.87 4.44 5.09
C ASP A 266 -18.00 5.49 5.01
N LEU A 267 -18.96 5.30 4.09
CA LEU A 267 -20.03 6.26 3.88
C LEU A 267 -20.97 6.33 5.08
N LYS A 268 -20.94 7.47 5.77
CA LYS A 268 -21.86 7.75 6.87
C LYS A 268 -23.03 8.64 6.43
N VAL A 269 -24.17 8.43 7.09
CA VAL A 269 -25.33 9.31 7.06
C VAL A 269 -24.96 10.62 7.75
N ASP A 270 -25.21 11.72 7.05
CA ASP A 270 -24.98 13.07 7.53
C ASP A 270 -26.19 13.61 8.31
N LYS A 271 -27.38 13.48 7.71
CA LYS A 271 -28.65 13.95 8.26
C LYS A 271 -29.79 13.06 7.78
N TRP A 272 -30.66 12.62 8.69
CA TRP A 272 -31.90 11.93 8.32
C TRP A 272 -32.95 12.95 7.90
N VAL A 273 -33.67 12.67 6.81
CA VAL A 273 -34.61 13.60 6.18
C VAL A 273 -36.04 13.09 6.30
N ASP A 274 -36.27 11.82 5.97
CA ASP A 274 -37.59 11.20 6.02
C ASP A 274 -37.45 9.72 6.43
N ASN A 275 -38.05 9.36 7.55
CA ASN A 275 -37.96 7.99 8.09
C ASN A 275 -38.91 7.00 7.40
N ALA A 276 -39.95 7.49 6.71
CA ALA A 276 -40.96 6.67 6.05
C ALA A 276 -41.51 7.39 4.80
N PRO A 277 -40.67 7.61 3.77
CA PRO A 277 -41.02 8.42 2.62
C PRO A 277 -42.20 7.81 1.86
N LYS A 278 -43.23 8.63 1.61
CA LYS A 278 -44.37 8.27 0.76
C LYS A 278 -44.16 8.64 -0.71
N ASP A 279 -43.32 9.65 -0.97
CA ASP A 279 -43.00 10.15 -2.29
C ASP A 279 -41.48 10.19 -2.49
N LEU A 280 -40.94 9.17 -3.16
CA LEU A 280 -39.51 9.07 -3.47
C LEU A 280 -39.12 9.94 -4.68
N ALA A 281 -40.07 10.38 -5.51
CA ALA A 281 -39.79 11.23 -6.66
C ALA A 281 -39.33 12.62 -6.24
N LYS A 282 -39.82 13.11 -5.09
CA LYS A 282 -39.30 14.32 -4.43
C LYS A 282 -37.78 14.28 -4.22
N TYR A 283 -37.18 13.11 -4.08
CA TYR A 283 -35.74 12.97 -3.84
C TYR A 283 -34.98 12.42 -5.06
N ALA A 284 -35.69 12.15 -6.16
CA ALA A 284 -35.22 11.37 -7.30
C ALA A 284 -34.68 9.99 -6.87
N LEU A 285 -35.35 9.33 -5.92
CA LEU A 285 -34.98 7.98 -5.43
C LEU A 285 -35.86 6.86 -5.99
N ASP A 286 -36.97 7.21 -6.66
CA ASP A 286 -37.78 6.29 -7.49
C ASP A 286 -37.05 5.96 -8.80
N LYS A 287 -36.33 6.94 -9.36
CA LYS A 287 -35.40 6.83 -10.49
C LYS A 287 -34.03 7.38 -10.07
N PRO A 288 -33.30 6.61 -9.24
CA PRO A 288 -32.02 7.05 -8.70
C PRO A 288 -31.04 7.36 -9.83
N TRP A 289 -30.30 8.45 -9.68
CA TRP A 289 -29.25 8.82 -10.62
C TRP A 289 -28.08 7.82 -10.57
N LEU A 290 -27.84 7.20 -9.41
CA LEU A 290 -26.91 6.09 -9.25
C LEU A 290 -27.46 5.07 -8.25
N ARG A 291 -27.31 3.78 -8.56
CA ARG A 291 -27.55 2.66 -7.63
C ARG A 291 -26.28 1.84 -7.48
N ALA A 292 -25.82 1.66 -6.25
CA ALA A 292 -24.74 0.73 -5.91
C ALA A 292 -25.34 -0.53 -5.28
N ASP A 293 -25.13 -1.68 -5.91
CA ASP A 293 -25.51 -3.00 -5.39
C ASP A 293 -24.26 -3.75 -4.93
N VAL A 294 -24.28 -4.26 -3.70
CA VAL A 294 -23.19 -5.06 -3.13
C VAL A 294 -23.67 -6.47 -2.77
N TRP A 295 -22.94 -7.49 -3.21
CA TRP A 295 -23.16 -8.89 -2.84
C TRP A 295 -22.09 -9.32 -1.83
N ILE A 296 -22.55 -9.78 -0.67
CA ILE A 296 -21.72 -10.16 0.48
C ILE A 296 -21.87 -11.67 0.70
N GLY A 297 -20.76 -12.41 0.69
CA GLY A 297 -20.71 -13.86 0.71
C GLY A 297 -21.58 -14.48 -0.39
N ASP A 298 -22.28 -15.56 -0.05
CA ASP A 298 -23.18 -16.28 -0.96
C ASP A 298 -24.61 -15.69 -1.03
N ALA A 299 -24.79 -14.43 -0.61
CA ALA A 299 -26.10 -13.81 -0.58
C ALA A 299 -26.70 -13.73 -1.99
N LYS A 300 -27.90 -14.31 -2.18
CA LYS A 300 -28.62 -14.29 -3.48
C LYS A 300 -29.09 -12.88 -3.89
N ARG A 301 -29.27 -11.96 -2.94
CA ARG A 301 -29.77 -10.60 -3.18
C ARG A 301 -28.74 -9.58 -2.70
N PRO A 302 -28.51 -8.51 -3.46
CA PRO A 302 -27.60 -7.45 -3.03
C PRO A 302 -28.23 -6.62 -1.90
N ARG A 303 -27.36 -5.96 -1.13
CA ARG A 303 -27.73 -4.75 -0.41
C ARG A 303 -27.52 -3.57 -1.36
N SER A 304 -28.41 -2.59 -1.34
CA SER A 304 -28.39 -1.49 -2.30
C SER A 304 -28.33 -0.14 -1.60
N LEU A 305 -27.52 0.76 -2.14
CA LEU A 305 -27.54 2.19 -1.87
C LEU A 305 -28.07 2.91 -3.12
N PHE A 306 -29.10 3.71 -2.94
CA PHE A 306 -29.73 4.54 -3.97
C PHE A 306 -29.31 5.98 -3.74
N ILE A 307 -28.79 6.64 -4.79
CA ILE A 307 -28.38 8.04 -4.77
C ILE A 307 -29.31 8.83 -5.69
N GLY A 308 -29.97 9.82 -5.11
CA GLY A 308 -30.92 10.71 -5.76
C GLY A 308 -30.30 12.03 -6.18
N ARG A 309 -31.12 13.09 -6.16
CA ARG A 309 -30.67 14.44 -6.53
C ARG A 309 -29.85 15.11 -5.41
N LYS A 310 -29.23 16.24 -5.76
CA LYS A 310 -28.58 17.13 -4.78
C LYS A 310 -29.60 17.65 -3.76
N SER A 311 -29.14 17.88 -2.53
CA SER A 311 -29.97 18.50 -1.50
C SER A 311 -30.35 19.92 -1.91
N ASP A 312 -31.58 20.31 -1.58
CA ASP A 312 -32.08 21.67 -1.81
C ASP A 312 -31.48 22.67 -0.79
N GLU A 313 -30.96 22.16 0.35
CA GLU A 313 -30.36 22.96 1.44
C GLU A 313 -28.83 23.11 1.33
N ASP A 314 -28.14 22.11 0.78
CA ASP A 314 -26.67 22.05 0.72
C ASP A 314 -26.18 21.36 -0.56
N ALA A 315 -25.52 22.11 -1.44
CA ALA A 315 -25.05 21.64 -2.74
C ALA A 315 -23.95 20.55 -2.65
N GLU A 316 -23.32 20.36 -1.49
CA GLU A 316 -22.34 19.31 -1.22
C GLU A 316 -22.97 18.05 -0.59
N LYS A 317 -24.31 17.99 -0.51
CA LYS A 317 -25.06 16.82 -0.06
C LYS A 317 -25.95 16.25 -1.16
N LEU A 318 -26.18 14.94 -1.09
CA LEU A 318 -27.08 14.21 -1.97
C LEU A 318 -28.13 13.49 -1.14
N TYR A 319 -29.37 13.43 -1.62
CA TYR A 319 -30.36 12.51 -1.05
C TYR A 319 -29.96 11.07 -1.38
N ALA A 320 -30.08 10.19 -0.39
CA ALA A 320 -29.79 8.78 -0.50
C ALA A 320 -30.78 7.94 0.31
N MET A 321 -30.86 6.66 -0.02
CA MET A 321 -31.64 5.65 0.69
C MET A 321 -30.94 4.30 0.57
N ASN A 322 -31.05 3.44 1.58
CA ASN A 322 -30.57 2.07 1.50
C ASN A 322 -31.74 1.07 1.39
N SER A 323 -31.46 -0.15 0.93
CA SER A 323 -32.49 -1.18 0.73
C SER A 323 -32.98 -1.87 2.01
N LEU A 324 -32.30 -1.68 3.15
CA LEU A 324 -32.55 -2.40 4.40
C LEU A 324 -33.68 -1.77 5.22
N ASP A 325 -33.52 -0.51 5.66
CA ASP A 325 -34.50 0.21 6.46
C ASP A 325 -35.23 1.31 5.67
N LYS A 326 -34.75 1.66 4.47
CA LYS A 326 -35.38 2.59 3.51
C LYS A 326 -35.72 4.02 4.00
N PRO A 327 -34.97 4.64 4.93
CA PRO A 327 -35.10 6.08 5.18
C PRO A 327 -34.48 6.88 4.04
N VAL A 328 -34.95 8.12 3.85
CA VAL A 328 -34.23 9.15 3.09
C VAL A 328 -33.31 9.90 4.02
N PHE A 329 -32.05 10.03 3.60
CA PHE A 329 -31.02 10.75 4.33
C PHE A 329 -30.08 11.49 3.38
N LEU A 330 -29.24 12.37 3.93
CA LEU A 330 -28.20 13.07 3.21
C LEU A 330 -26.85 12.35 3.38
N VAL A 331 -26.09 12.30 2.29
CA VAL A 331 -24.67 11.88 2.27
C VAL A 331 -23.83 12.93 1.58
N ASN A 332 -22.53 12.95 1.89
CA ASN A 332 -21.59 13.86 1.25
C ASN A 332 -21.39 13.51 -0.24
N LYS A 333 -21.38 14.51 -1.12
CA LYS A 333 -21.26 14.38 -2.57
C LYS A 333 -19.92 13.80 -3.05
N SER A 334 -18.86 13.81 -2.23
CA SER A 334 -17.57 13.15 -2.55
C SER A 334 -17.68 11.64 -2.77
N ILE A 335 -18.78 11.00 -2.35
CA ILE A 335 -19.10 9.61 -2.73
C ILE A 335 -19.06 9.39 -4.25
N LEU A 336 -19.30 10.44 -5.03
CA LEU A 336 -19.33 10.37 -6.49
C LEU A 336 -17.96 10.30 -7.15
N ASP A 337 -16.87 10.66 -6.46
CA ASP A 337 -15.53 10.64 -7.04
C ASP A 337 -15.11 9.20 -7.41
N ASP A 338 -15.45 8.24 -6.55
CA ASP A 338 -15.23 6.82 -6.81
C ASP A 338 -16.39 6.18 -7.56
N LEU A 339 -17.64 6.51 -7.20
CA LEU A 339 -18.81 5.86 -7.80
C LEU A 339 -19.08 6.30 -9.24
N ARG A 340 -18.39 7.32 -9.77
CA ARG A 340 -18.45 7.73 -11.19
C ARG A 340 -17.40 7.08 -12.09
N LYS A 341 -16.40 6.36 -11.54
CA LYS A 341 -15.39 5.64 -12.32
C LYS A 341 -16.03 4.78 -13.42
N GLU A 342 -15.38 4.71 -14.56
CA GLU A 342 -15.83 3.96 -15.73
C GLU A 342 -14.98 2.69 -15.93
N ALA A 343 -15.34 1.88 -16.93
CA ALA A 343 -14.63 0.67 -17.30
C ALA A 343 -13.12 0.90 -17.50
N LYS A 344 -12.76 1.97 -18.22
CA LYS A 344 -11.38 2.35 -18.51
C LYS A 344 -10.57 2.75 -17.25
N ASP A 345 -11.25 3.28 -16.23
CA ASP A 345 -10.60 3.70 -14.98
C ASP A 345 -10.31 2.51 -14.06
N LEU A 346 -11.09 1.43 -14.22
CA LEU A 346 -11.02 0.23 -13.41
C LEU A 346 -10.36 -0.96 -14.11
N ARG A 347 -9.94 -0.84 -15.38
CA ARG A 347 -9.21 -1.92 -16.05
C ARG A 347 -7.75 -1.91 -15.63
N ASP A 348 -7.20 -3.11 -15.43
CA ASP A 348 -5.76 -3.26 -15.22
C ASP A 348 -5.01 -2.80 -16.47
N LYS A 349 -4.22 -1.74 -16.31
CA LYS A 349 -3.44 -1.14 -17.39
C LYS A 349 -2.15 -1.92 -17.66
N LYS A 350 -1.74 -2.83 -16.78
CA LYS A 350 -0.54 -3.64 -16.97
C LYS A 350 -0.70 -4.55 -18.18
N VAL A 351 0.12 -4.34 -19.21
CA VAL A 351 0.03 -5.12 -20.46
C VAL A 351 0.80 -6.44 -20.33
N PHE A 352 2.07 -6.36 -19.95
CA PHE A 352 2.98 -7.51 -19.96
C PHE A 352 3.42 -7.86 -18.53
N GLY A 353 2.53 -8.54 -17.80
CA GLY A 353 2.75 -8.88 -16.40
C GLY A 353 3.76 -10.02 -16.21
N PHE A 354 4.90 -9.71 -15.59
CA PHE A 354 5.88 -10.67 -15.08
C PHE A 354 6.75 -10.01 -14.01
N GLU A 355 7.37 -10.80 -13.15
CA GLU A 355 8.35 -10.31 -12.16
C GLU A 355 9.75 -10.37 -12.75
N LYS A 356 10.39 -9.20 -12.95
CA LYS A 356 11.72 -9.11 -13.59
C LYS A 356 12.77 -10.01 -12.92
N ASP A 357 12.72 -10.15 -11.60
CA ASP A 357 13.71 -10.89 -10.81
C ASP A 357 13.56 -12.40 -10.97
N LYS A 358 12.40 -12.87 -11.43
CA LYS A 358 12.12 -14.28 -11.73
C LYS A 358 12.41 -14.65 -13.19
N VAL A 359 12.75 -13.70 -14.07
CA VAL A 359 12.97 -13.99 -15.50
C VAL A 359 14.22 -14.82 -15.73
N GLU A 360 14.10 -16.02 -16.27
CA GLU A 360 15.25 -16.88 -16.58
C GLU A 360 15.80 -16.65 -17.99
N LYS A 361 14.95 -16.21 -18.90
CA LYS A 361 15.28 -16.04 -20.31
C LYS A 361 14.33 -15.02 -20.93
N PHE A 362 14.83 -14.23 -21.88
CA PHE A 362 13.98 -13.42 -22.74
C PHE A 362 14.56 -13.33 -24.15
N SER A 363 13.69 -13.09 -25.14
CA SER A 363 14.08 -12.85 -26.52
C SER A 363 13.37 -11.65 -27.10
N VAL A 364 14.08 -10.85 -27.89
CA VAL A 364 13.50 -9.80 -28.74
C VAL A 364 13.80 -10.17 -30.21
N VAL A 365 12.75 -10.51 -30.95
CA VAL A 365 12.81 -10.78 -32.39
C VAL A 365 12.46 -9.50 -33.13
N ARG A 366 13.29 -9.11 -34.09
CA ARG A 366 13.13 -7.90 -34.92
C ARG A 366 13.76 -8.11 -36.30
N LYS A 367 13.60 -7.16 -37.20
CA LYS A 367 14.16 -7.23 -38.58
C LYS A 367 15.68 -7.46 -38.62
N GLN A 368 16.42 -6.92 -37.65
CA GLN A 368 17.88 -7.05 -37.56
C GLN A 368 18.34 -8.44 -37.06
N GLY A 369 17.42 -9.30 -36.61
CA GLY A 369 17.70 -10.61 -36.01
C GLY A 369 17.11 -10.75 -34.60
N GLU A 370 17.41 -11.87 -33.97
CA GLU A 370 16.98 -12.18 -32.60
C GLU A 370 18.07 -11.83 -31.59
N VAL A 371 17.70 -11.09 -30.55
CA VAL A 371 18.50 -10.95 -29.33
C VAL A 371 17.92 -11.91 -28.32
N LEU A 372 18.70 -12.92 -27.93
CA LEU A 372 18.28 -13.93 -26.96
C LEU A 372 19.22 -13.92 -25.77
N CYS A 373 18.70 -13.72 -24.57
CA CYS A 373 19.48 -13.70 -23.34
C CYS A 373 18.93 -14.70 -22.33
N ARG A 374 19.82 -15.30 -21.54
CA ARG A 374 19.50 -16.27 -20.49
C ARG A 374 20.31 -15.95 -19.23
N ARG A 375 19.65 -16.04 -18.09
CA ARG A 375 20.29 -15.94 -16.77
C ARG A 375 21.05 -17.25 -16.48
N THR A 376 22.30 -17.14 -16.09
CA THR A 376 23.18 -18.29 -15.82
C THR A 376 23.50 -18.48 -14.34
N ALA A 377 23.32 -17.44 -13.53
CA ALA A 377 23.50 -17.48 -12.06
C ALA A 377 22.56 -16.47 -11.38
N ARG A 378 22.31 -16.63 -10.07
CA ARG A 378 21.40 -15.79 -9.25
C ARG A 378 22.11 -15.26 -7.99
N GLY A 379 21.51 -14.24 -7.36
CA GLY A 379 22.00 -13.65 -6.11
C GLY A 379 23.09 -12.60 -6.35
N ASP A 380 24.06 -12.48 -5.44
CA ASP A 380 25.15 -11.51 -5.55
C ASP A 380 26.06 -11.74 -6.77
N ASP A 381 26.06 -12.99 -7.29
CA ASP A 381 26.79 -13.40 -8.49
C ASP A 381 25.86 -13.54 -9.71
N GLU A 382 24.74 -12.79 -9.75
CA GLU A 382 23.83 -12.83 -10.89
C GLU A 382 24.55 -12.53 -12.21
N GLN A 383 24.43 -13.47 -13.15
CA GLN A 383 25.06 -13.39 -14.46
C GLN A 383 24.06 -13.67 -15.56
N TRP A 384 24.26 -12.98 -16.67
CA TRP A 384 23.46 -13.10 -17.87
C TRP A 384 24.37 -13.43 -19.05
N GLN A 385 23.87 -14.26 -19.95
CA GLN A 385 24.53 -14.62 -21.18
C GLN A 385 23.61 -14.25 -22.35
N MET A 386 24.13 -13.52 -23.33
CA MET A 386 23.49 -13.35 -24.62
C MET A 386 23.87 -14.55 -25.47
N LEU A 387 22.87 -15.29 -25.96
CA LEU A 387 23.02 -16.50 -26.79
C LEU A 387 22.92 -16.17 -28.29
N LYS A 388 22.14 -15.15 -28.66
CA LYS A 388 22.03 -14.64 -30.03
C LYS A 388 22.16 -13.12 -30.05
N PRO A 389 22.81 -12.54 -31.09
CA PRO A 389 23.33 -13.21 -32.30
C PRO A 389 24.65 -13.97 -32.09
N GLN A 390 25.31 -13.78 -30.94
CA GLN A 390 26.54 -14.46 -30.56
C GLN A 390 26.49 -14.83 -29.09
N GLU A 391 27.07 -15.97 -28.74
CA GLU A 391 27.20 -16.44 -27.37
C GLU A 391 28.31 -15.70 -26.61
N VAL A 392 27.93 -14.79 -25.71
CA VAL A 392 28.83 -13.95 -24.89
C VAL A 392 28.19 -13.62 -23.55
N GLN A 393 29.00 -13.26 -22.55
CA GLN A 393 28.49 -12.66 -21.31
C GLN A 393 27.76 -11.34 -21.62
N ALA A 394 26.65 -11.11 -20.95
CA ALA A 394 25.80 -9.94 -21.12
C ALA A 394 25.88 -9.02 -19.90
N ASP A 395 25.86 -7.72 -20.16
CA ASP A 395 25.85 -6.68 -19.14
C ASP A 395 24.52 -6.71 -18.38
N LYS A 396 24.59 -7.05 -17.09
CA LYS A 396 23.42 -7.17 -16.21
C LYS A 396 22.59 -5.89 -16.18
N LYS A 397 23.22 -4.71 -16.16
CA LYS A 397 22.50 -3.43 -16.05
C LYS A 397 21.70 -3.16 -17.31
N GLU A 398 22.26 -3.45 -18.48
CA GLU A 398 21.54 -3.30 -19.75
C GLU A 398 20.37 -4.30 -19.85
N ILE A 399 20.53 -5.52 -19.34
CA ILE A 399 19.43 -6.51 -19.25
C ILE A 399 18.33 -6.02 -18.30
N ASP A 400 18.70 -5.56 -17.10
CA ASP A 400 17.78 -5.07 -16.09
C ASP A 400 16.94 -3.89 -16.62
N ASN A 401 17.56 -2.96 -17.36
CA ASN A 401 16.84 -1.84 -17.99
C ASN A 401 15.77 -2.33 -18.98
N ILE A 402 16.08 -3.32 -19.83
CA ILE A 402 15.12 -3.89 -20.78
C ILE A 402 13.96 -4.58 -20.05
N LEU A 403 14.27 -5.42 -19.05
CA LEU A 403 13.23 -6.12 -18.28
C LEU A 403 12.37 -5.15 -17.45
N TRP A 404 12.95 -4.05 -16.96
CA TRP A 404 12.22 -3.01 -16.26
C TRP A 404 11.24 -2.28 -17.20
N ASP A 405 11.68 -1.87 -18.38
CA ASP A 405 10.82 -1.24 -19.39
C ASP A 405 9.65 -2.16 -19.80
N LEU A 406 9.94 -3.44 -20.05
CA LEU A 406 8.96 -4.43 -20.46
C LEU A 406 7.97 -4.77 -19.35
N SER A 407 8.46 -5.01 -18.13
CA SER A 407 7.59 -5.30 -16.99
C SER A 407 6.76 -4.07 -16.64
N GLY A 408 7.29 -2.85 -16.76
CA GLY A 408 6.60 -1.59 -16.50
C GLY A 408 5.57 -1.16 -17.55
N LEU A 409 5.37 -1.93 -18.63
CA LEU A 409 4.53 -1.54 -19.74
C LEU A 409 3.05 -1.42 -19.35
N ASN A 410 2.52 -0.20 -19.49
CA ASN A 410 1.12 0.13 -19.25
C ASN A 410 0.40 0.53 -20.55
N ALA A 411 -0.86 0.15 -20.65
CA ALA A 411 -1.78 0.58 -21.70
C ALA A 411 -2.14 2.06 -21.52
N ASN A 412 -2.04 2.82 -22.61
CA ASN A 412 -2.62 4.14 -22.72
C ASN A 412 -4.12 4.02 -23.01
N GLU A 413 -4.49 3.13 -23.93
CA GLU A 413 -5.88 2.85 -24.33
C GLU A 413 -6.13 1.35 -24.54
N PHE A 414 -7.40 0.95 -24.45
CA PHE A 414 -7.86 -0.40 -24.76
C PHE A 414 -8.66 -0.37 -26.07
N VAL A 415 -8.38 -1.30 -26.98
CA VAL A 415 -9.12 -1.40 -28.26
C VAL A 415 -10.35 -2.27 -28.04
N ASP A 416 -11.49 -1.63 -27.82
CA ASP A 416 -12.76 -2.32 -27.51
C ASP A 416 -13.56 -2.77 -28.73
N VAL A 417 -13.18 -2.33 -29.94
CA VAL A 417 -13.79 -2.77 -31.20
C VAL A 417 -12.87 -3.81 -31.84
N PRO A 418 -13.22 -5.12 -31.80
CA PRO A 418 -12.37 -6.16 -32.33
C PRO A 418 -12.18 -6.02 -33.84
N GLN A 419 -10.93 -6.13 -34.30
CA GLN A 419 -10.59 -6.30 -35.72
C GLN A 419 -9.57 -7.44 -35.88
N PRO A 420 -9.36 -7.96 -37.10
CA PRO A 420 -8.33 -8.96 -37.33
C PRO A 420 -6.93 -8.43 -36.98
N ASP A 421 -6.06 -9.31 -36.49
CA ASP A 421 -4.68 -8.95 -36.08
C ASP A 421 -3.87 -8.25 -37.20
N SER A 422 -4.17 -8.52 -38.46
CA SER A 422 -3.58 -7.85 -39.61
C SER A 422 -3.86 -6.34 -39.68
N ALA A 423 -5.02 -5.88 -39.16
CA ALA A 423 -5.36 -4.46 -39.10
C ALA A 423 -4.43 -3.68 -38.15
N TYR A 424 -3.86 -4.37 -37.17
CA TYR A 424 -2.93 -3.82 -36.18
C TYR A 424 -1.46 -4.16 -36.48
N GLY A 425 -1.20 -4.92 -37.55
CA GLY A 425 0.12 -5.47 -37.87
C GLY A 425 0.63 -6.51 -36.86
N LEU A 426 -0.27 -7.17 -36.14
CA LEU A 426 0.06 -8.18 -35.12
C LEU A 426 0.16 -9.61 -35.69
N ASP A 427 -0.32 -9.83 -36.92
CA ASP A 427 -0.15 -11.09 -37.66
C ASP A 427 1.30 -11.30 -38.15
N LYS A 428 1.99 -10.20 -38.46
CA LYS A 428 3.40 -10.13 -38.84
C LYS A 428 4.10 -9.01 -38.06
N PRO A 429 4.25 -9.17 -36.74
CA PRO A 429 4.68 -8.09 -35.87
C PRO A 429 6.13 -7.67 -36.19
N PRO A 430 6.42 -6.36 -36.33
CA PRO A 430 7.79 -5.88 -36.46
C PRO A 430 8.71 -6.26 -35.30
N PHE A 431 8.13 -6.44 -34.10
CA PHE A 431 8.83 -6.95 -32.92
C PHE A 431 8.00 -8.01 -32.20
N THR A 432 8.67 -9.07 -31.75
CA THR A 432 8.10 -10.08 -30.85
C THR A 432 9.00 -10.19 -29.63
N VAL A 433 8.43 -9.97 -28.44
CA VAL A 433 9.14 -10.12 -27.18
C VAL A 433 8.63 -11.37 -26.48
N LYS A 434 9.54 -12.25 -26.05
CA LYS A 434 9.20 -13.44 -25.27
C LYS A 434 9.93 -13.44 -23.95
N VAL A 435 9.24 -13.81 -22.88
CA VAL A 435 9.79 -13.90 -21.52
C VAL A 435 9.46 -15.28 -20.95
N TRP A 436 10.45 -15.93 -20.35
CA TRP A 436 10.29 -17.15 -19.56
C TRP A 436 10.66 -16.82 -18.12
N ALA A 437 9.69 -16.88 -17.19
CA ALA A 437 9.95 -16.73 -15.77
C ALA A 437 10.13 -18.09 -15.08
N GLU A 438 10.70 -18.05 -13.89
CA GLU A 438 10.90 -19.21 -13.03
C GLU A 438 9.58 -19.95 -12.77
N GLY A 439 9.56 -21.26 -13.03
CA GLY A 439 8.38 -22.09 -12.86
C GLY A 439 7.41 -22.09 -14.04
N ASP A 440 7.55 -21.16 -14.99
CA ASP A 440 6.69 -21.13 -16.18
C ASP A 440 7.01 -22.28 -17.13
N LYS A 441 5.97 -23.02 -17.55
CA LYS A 441 6.11 -24.09 -18.55
C LYS A 441 6.22 -23.59 -19.99
N LYS A 442 5.80 -22.35 -20.26
CA LYS A 442 5.76 -21.72 -21.59
C LYS A 442 6.17 -20.26 -21.49
N GLU A 443 6.70 -19.70 -22.58
CA GLU A 443 6.89 -18.25 -22.66
C GLU A 443 5.57 -17.48 -22.56
N ARG A 444 5.66 -16.25 -22.05
CA ARG A 444 4.70 -15.20 -22.36
C ARG A 444 5.21 -14.38 -23.54
N THR A 445 4.39 -14.22 -24.58
CA THR A 445 4.75 -13.50 -25.81
C THR A 445 3.96 -12.19 -25.93
N LEU A 446 4.68 -11.09 -26.10
CA LEU A 446 4.14 -9.78 -26.47
C LEU A 446 4.39 -9.53 -27.97
N LEU A 447 3.31 -9.38 -28.72
CA LEU A 447 3.30 -8.98 -30.12
C LEU A 447 3.24 -7.47 -30.20
N VAL A 448 4.16 -6.84 -30.94
CA VAL A 448 4.20 -5.39 -31.13
C VAL A 448 3.98 -5.09 -32.60
N GLY A 449 2.86 -4.41 -32.88
CA GLY A 449 2.34 -4.16 -34.21
C GLY A 449 2.75 -2.81 -34.80
N THR A 450 1.87 -2.25 -35.64
CA THR A 450 2.08 -0.95 -36.30
C THR A 450 1.66 0.23 -35.42
N LYS A 451 1.98 1.44 -35.90
CA LYS A 451 1.55 2.70 -35.30
C LYS A 451 0.02 2.76 -35.21
N ALA A 452 -0.50 3.14 -34.04
CA ALA A 452 -1.92 3.39 -33.83
C ALA A 452 -2.32 4.75 -34.45
N GLY A 453 -3.61 4.98 -34.67
CA GLY A 453 -4.11 6.18 -35.38
C GLY A 453 -3.66 7.53 -34.79
N THR A 454 -3.21 7.56 -33.53
CA THR A 454 -2.60 8.73 -32.88
C THR A 454 -1.08 8.77 -33.13
N THR A 455 -0.47 9.96 -33.16
CA THR A 455 0.92 10.12 -33.60
C THR A 455 1.97 9.44 -32.72
N ASP A 456 1.62 8.99 -31.51
CA ASP A 456 2.57 8.57 -30.49
C ASP A 456 2.29 7.20 -29.85
N ASN A 457 1.27 6.46 -30.34
CA ASN A 457 0.96 5.11 -29.84
C ASN A 457 1.25 4.02 -30.88
N ILE A 458 1.42 2.79 -30.40
CA ILE A 458 1.53 1.55 -31.19
C ILE A 458 0.60 0.47 -30.62
N TYR A 459 0.14 -0.44 -31.47
CA TYR A 459 -0.67 -1.57 -31.03
C TYR A 459 0.19 -2.69 -30.46
N VAL A 460 -0.25 -3.28 -29.35
CA VAL A 460 0.36 -4.48 -28.75
C VAL A 460 -0.70 -5.47 -28.30
N LYS A 461 -0.32 -6.75 -28.24
CA LYS A 461 -1.20 -7.86 -27.83
C LYS A 461 -0.38 -8.96 -27.17
N ILE A 462 -0.93 -9.58 -26.12
CA ILE A 462 -0.37 -10.82 -25.57
C ILE A 462 -0.86 -11.98 -26.42
N GLU A 463 0.05 -12.83 -26.88
CA GLU A 463 -0.29 -14.02 -27.66
C GLU A 463 -1.25 -14.93 -26.88
N GLY A 464 -2.38 -15.28 -27.48
CA GLY A 464 -3.43 -16.09 -26.84
C GLY A 464 -4.49 -15.29 -26.08
N GLU A 465 -4.32 -13.98 -25.90
CA GLU A 465 -5.35 -13.09 -25.36
C GLU A 465 -6.10 -12.35 -26.49
N GLU A 466 -7.37 -11.99 -26.30
CA GLU A 466 -8.15 -11.25 -27.31
C GLU A 466 -7.91 -9.74 -27.27
N THR A 467 -7.52 -9.20 -26.11
CA THR A 467 -7.39 -7.76 -25.88
C THR A 467 -6.20 -7.18 -26.66
N VAL A 468 -6.46 -6.14 -27.44
CA VAL A 468 -5.44 -5.29 -28.07
C VAL A 468 -5.32 -4.00 -27.28
N TYR A 469 -4.09 -3.58 -27.02
CA TYR A 469 -3.76 -2.37 -26.26
C TYR A 469 -3.07 -1.36 -27.17
N GLU A 470 -3.27 -0.08 -26.89
CA GLU A 470 -2.39 0.97 -27.37
C GLU A 470 -1.40 1.34 -26.27
N VAL A 471 -0.11 1.36 -26.60
CA VAL A 471 0.98 1.77 -25.70
C VAL A 471 1.82 2.85 -26.35
N GLY A 472 2.61 3.58 -25.57
CA GLY A 472 3.50 4.60 -26.09
C GLY A 472 4.54 4.04 -27.07
N LYS A 473 4.85 4.79 -28.13
CA LYS A 473 5.87 4.45 -29.15
C LYS A 473 7.27 4.27 -28.58
N SER A 474 7.53 4.77 -27.36
CA SER A 474 8.79 4.53 -26.65
C SER A 474 9.15 3.05 -26.53
N LEU A 475 8.16 2.15 -26.42
CA LEU A 475 8.41 0.71 -26.46
C LEU A 475 9.12 0.30 -27.76
N GLN A 476 8.57 0.68 -28.92
CA GLN A 476 9.20 0.40 -30.22
C GLN A 476 10.61 0.98 -30.28
N GLU A 477 10.78 2.25 -29.88
CA GLU A 477 12.09 2.91 -29.93
C GLU A 477 13.13 2.22 -29.05
N ASN A 478 12.74 1.77 -27.85
CA ASN A 478 13.64 1.07 -26.95
C ASN A 478 14.03 -0.29 -27.54
N LEU A 479 13.08 -1.05 -28.10
CA LEU A 479 13.35 -2.32 -28.78
C LEU A 479 14.25 -2.16 -30.02
N GLU A 480 14.09 -1.07 -30.78
CA GLU A 480 14.97 -0.70 -31.90
C GLU A 480 16.38 -0.36 -31.44
N LYS A 481 16.50 0.38 -30.33
CA LYS A 481 17.78 0.85 -29.76
C LYS A 481 18.60 -0.23 -29.04
N ILE A 482 18.05 -1.44 -28.81
CA ILE A 482 18.82 -2.54 -28.22
C ILE A 482 20.05 -2.82 -29.10
N ASP A 483 21.22 -2.43 -28.63
CA ASP A 483 22.50 -2.61 -29.31
C ASP A 483 23.21 -3.83 -28.71
N THR A 484 23.38 -4.88 -29.52
CA THR A 484 24.03 -6.13 -29.08
C THR A 484 25.48 -5.92 -28.66
N LYS A 485 26.14 -4.84 -29.09
CA LYS A 485 27.50 -4.49 -28.62
C LYS A 485 27.49 -3.89 -27.22
N LYS A 486 26.46 -3.11 -26.87
CA LYS A 486 26.28 -2.54 -25.53
C LYS A 486 25.78 -3.58 -24.53
N LEU A 487 24.95 -4.51 -25.01
CA LEU A 487 24.48 -5.66 -24.23
C LEU A 487 25.60 -6.62 -23.82
N ARG A 488 26.74 -6.62 -24.52
CA ARG A 488 27.88 -7.46 -24.14
C ARG A 488 28.49 -6.93 -22.84
N ASP A 489 28.86 -7.83 -21.95
CA ASP A 489 29.65 -7.48 -20.78
C ASP A 489 30.97 -6.79 -21.19
N ARG A 490 31.19 -5.60 -20.64
CA ARG A 490 32.35 -4.74 -20.90
C ARG A 490 33.29 -4.66 -19.70
N THR A 491 33.08 -5.47 -18.66
CA THR A 491 34.05 -5.63 -17.57
C THR A 491 35.35 -6.19 -18.13
N VAL A 492 36.43 -5.42 -18.02
CA VAL A 492 37.77 -5.85 -18.43
C VAL A 492 38.51 -6.48 -17.25
N LEU A 493 38.34 -5.92 -16.06
CA LEU A 493 39.04 -6.35 -14.84
C LEU A 493 38.11 -6.17 -13.63
N LYS A 494 38.11 -7.16 -12.73
CA LYS A 494 37.35 -7.13 -11.48
C LYS A 494 38.15 -7.75 -10.34
N PHE A 495 38.38 -7.00 -9.27
CA PHE A 495 39.03 -7.46 -8.04
C PHE A 495 38.50 -6.68 -6.84
N LYS A 496 38.85 -7.10 -5.62
CA LYS A 496 38.60 -6.29 -4.42
C LYS A 496 39.88 -5.60 -4.01
N GLN A 497 39.82 -4.32 -3.65
CA GLN A 497 41.01 -3.55 -3.27
C GLN A 497 41.79 -4.17 -2.11
N ASP A 498 41.11 -4.71 -1.10
CA ASP A 498 41.72 -5.37 0.07
C ASP A 498 42.53 -6.62 -0.30
N ALA A 499 42.17 -7.28 -1.40
CA ALA A 499 42.85 -8.46 -1.92
C ALA A 499 44.06 -8.12 -2.80
N LEU A 500 44.25 -6.87 -3.22
CA LEU A 500 45.42 -6.46 -4.00
C LEU A 500 46.66 -6.36 -3.10
N SER A 501 47.71 -7.11 -3.43
CA SER A 501 49.00 -7.10 -2.73
C SER A 501 50.04 -6.21 -3.39
N GLU A 502 49.98 -6.06 -4.70
CA GLU A 502 50.95 -5.25 -5.45
C GLU A 502 50.33 -4.69 -6.74
N LEU A 503 50.73 -3.47 -7.10
CA LEU A 503 50.37 -2.77 -8.33
C LEU A 503 51.66 -2.34 -9.05
N GLU A 504 51.82 -2.75 -10.30
CA GLU A 504 52.93 -2.29 -11.15
C GLU A 504 52.40 -1.37 -12.25
N LEU A 505 53.09 -0.25 -12.48
CA LEU A 505 52.83 0.70 -13.56
C LEU A 505 54.08 0.80 -14.43
N GLN A 506 53.95 0.46 -15.71
CA GLN A 506 55.02 0.56 -16.70
C GLN A 506 54.60 1.49 -17.83
N PHE A 507 55.34 2.58 -18.05
CA PHE A 507 55.10 3.49 -19.18
C PHE A 507 56.40 4.13 -19.65
N GLY A 508 56.68 4.05 -20.96
CA GLY A 508 57.97 4.45 -21.49
C GLY A 508 59.13 3.75 -20.76
N LYS A 509 60.02 4.52 -20.13
CA LYS A 509 61.13 4.01 -19.30
C LYS A 509 60.81 3.96 -17.80
N THR A 510 59.64 4.46 -17.40
CA THR A 510 59.23 4.53 -15.99
C THR A 510 58.62 3.21 -15.56
N HIS A 511 59.09 2.70 -14.43
CA HIS A 511 58.57 1.50 -13.77
C HIS A 511 58.34 1.83 -12.30
N VAL A 512 57.07 1.84 -11.89
CA VAL A 512 56.64 2.04 -10.51
C VAL A 512 56.06 0.74 -9.99
N VAL A 513 56.53 0.28 -8.83
CA VAL A 513 55.98 -0.90 -8.14
C VAL A 513 55.54 -0.47 -6.75
N LEU A 514 54.26 -0.70 -6.45
CA LEU A 514 53.62 -0.38 -5.18
C LEU A 514 53.21 -1.67 -4.51
N GLU A 515 53.79 -1.97 -3.36
CA GLU A 515 53.51 -3.15 -2.55
C GLU A 515 52.74 -2.75 -1.30
N ARG A 516 51.72 -3.55 -0.97
CA ARG A 516 50.91 -3.34 0.22
C ARG A 516 51.62 -3.88 1.45
N SER A 517 51.82 -3.03 2.45
CA SER A 517 52.48 -3.34 3.73
C SER A 517 51.49 -3.09 4.87
N GLY A 518 50.65 -4.07 5.18
CA GLY A 518 49.57 -3.92 6.16
C GLY A 518 48.44 -3.03 5.59
N THR A 519 48.16 -1.92 6.26
CA THR A 519 47.21 -0.89 5.79
C THR A 519 47.87 0.17 4.89
N ASP A 520 49.21 0.25 4.90
CA ASP A 520 49.98 1.23 4.14
C ASP A 520 50.47 0.66 2.80
N TRP A 521 50.93 1.55 1.93
CA TRP A 521 51.57 1.23 0.66
C TRP A 521 53.03 1.66 0.68
N LYS A 522 53.91 0.83 0.12
CA LYS A 522 55.32 1.15 -0.09
C LYS A 522 55.63 1.08 -1.57
N MET A 523 56.34 2.07 -2.07
CA MET A 523 56.92 1.98 -3.40
C MET A 523 58.25 1.24 -3.29
N THR A 524 58.45 0.19 -4.10
CA THR A 524 59.70 -0.60 -4.13
C THR A 524 60.54 -0.31 -5.37
N LYS A 525 59.94 0.25 -6.43
CA LYS A 525 60.63 0.78 -7.62
C LYS A 525 60.09 2.14 -8.05
N PRO A 526 60.93 3.05 -8.58
CA PRO A 526 62.37 2.90 -8.83
C PRO A 526 63.23 3.00 -7.57
N LYS A 527 62.65 3.53 -6.47
CA LYS A 527 63.30 3.71 -5.18
C LYS A 527 62.38 3.25 -4.06
N GLN A 528 62.96 2.65 -3.03
CA GLN A 528 62.21 2.21 -1.86
C GLN A 528 61.81 3.39 -0.97
N MET A 529 60.51 3.60 -0.78
CA MET A 529 59.95 4.65 0.09
C MET A 529 58.48 4.40 0.43
N ASP A 530 57.97 5.10 1.45
CA ASP A 530 56.53 5.09 1.75
C ASP A 530 55.75 5.81 0.64
N ALA A 531 54.71 5.14 0.14
CA ALA A 531 53.82 5.68 -0.86
C ALA A 531 52.63 6.40 -0.20
N ASP A 532 52.12 7.44 -0.85
CA ASP A 532 50.90 8.11 -0.45
C ASP A 532 49.69 7.18 -0.64
N GLY A 533 49.21 6.59 0.45
CA GLY A 533 48.11 5.62 0.41
C GLY A 533 46.82 6.19 -0.18
N SER A 534 46.58 7.52 -0.08
CA SER A 534 45.40 8.16 -0.65
C SER A 534 45.45 8.22 -2.17
N THR A 535 46.62 8.47 -2.74
CA THR A 535 46.89 8.47 -4.18
C THR A 535 46.79 7.05 -4.75
N VAL A 536 47.36 6.06 -4.06
CA VAL A 536 47.24 4.65 -4.47
C VAL A 536 45.78 4.22 -4.45
N SER A 537 45.06 4.48 -3.36
CA SER A 537 43.65 4.12 -3.24
C SER A 537 42.81 4.80 -4.33
N SER A 538 43.04 6.10 -4.59
CA SER A 538 42.34 6.84 -5.66
C SER A 538 42.56 6.23 -7.04
N LEU A 539 43.76 5.69 -7.31
CA LEU A 539 44.03 4.98 -8.56
C LEU A 539 43.33 3.61 -8.59
N LEU A 540 43.38 2.85 -7.49
CA LEU A 540 42.73 1.53 -7.41
C LEU A 540 41.22 1.59 -7.54
N TRP A 541 40.58 2.64 -7.03
CA TRP A 541 39.15 2.89 -7.21
C TRP A 541 38.74 2.99 -8.69
N LYS A 542 39.65 3.38 -9.58
CA LYS A 542 39.40 3.42 -11.03
C LYS A 542 39.48 2.03 -11.68
N PHE A 543 40.07 1.05 -11.00
CA PHE A 543 40.35 -0.29 -11.56
C PHE A 543 39.57 -1.44 -10.91
N GLU A 544 39.06 -1.26 -9.69
CA GLU A 544 38.43 -2.32 -8.88
C GLU A 544 37.31 -3.06 -9.63
N ASP A 545 36.48 -2.32 -10.39
CA ASP A 545 35.47 -2.83 -11.31
C ASP A 545 35.60 -2.09 -12.65
N PHE A 546 36.71 -2.30 -13.35
CA PHE A 546 36.98 -1.58 -14.58
C PHE A 546 36.05 -2.02 -15.72
N HIS A 547 35.16 -1.12 -16.12
CA HIS A 547 34.28 -1.25 -17.28
C HIS A 547 34.79 -0.38 -18.43
N ALA A 548 34.95 -0.97 -19.61
CA ALA A 548 35.29 -0.20 -20.80
C ALA A 548 34.06 0.50 -21.39
N ASP A 549 34.28 1.62 -22.09
CA ASP A 549 33.20 2.35 -22.76
C ASP A 549 32.62 1.57 -23.94
N GLU A 550 33.48 0.83 -24.65
CA GLU A 550 33.13 0.25 -25.95
C GLU A 550 33.86 -1.06 -26.19
N TYR A 551 33.12 -2.07 -26.64
CA TYR A 551 33.69 -3.30 -27.19
C TYR A 551 34.03 -3.12 -28.67
N VAL A 552 35.29 -3.39 -29.03
CA VAL A 552 35.79 -3.23 -30.41
C VAL A 552 35.66 -4.54 -31.19
N GLY A 553 35.96 -5.66 -30.55
CA GLY A 553 36.01 -6.96 -31.21
C GLY A 553 36.87 -7.98 -30.45
N PRO A 554 36.97 -9.22 -30.96
CA PRO A 554 37.84 -10.23 -30.38
C PRO A 554 39.31 -9.80 -30.44
N ALA A 555 40.13 -10.32 -29.52
CA ALA A 555 41.56 -10.11 -29.49
C ALA A 555 42.16 -10.49 -30.86
N PRO A 556 42.83 -9.54 -31.55
CA PRO A 556 43.35 -9.81 -32.87
C PRO A 556 44.56 -10.73 -32.79
N LYS A 557 44.79 -11.47 -33.87
CA LYS A 557 46.10 -12.10 -34.10
C LYS A 557 47.18 -11.02 -34.30
N ASP A 558 46.84 -9.89 -34.94
CA ASP A 558 47.71 -8.73 -35.12
C ASP A 558 47.49 -7.68 -34.01
N ARG A 559 48.40 -7.65 -33.04
CA ARG A 559 48.40 -6.69 -31.92
C ARG A 559 48.82 -5.28 -32.31
N LYS A 560 49.51 -5.11 -33.45
CA LYS A 560 50.04 -3.83 -33.90
C LYS A 560 48.94 -2.87 -34.31
N ARG A 561 47.84 -3.39 -34.87
CA ARG A 561 46.66 -2.60 -35.27
C ARG A 561 46.14 -1.69 -34.15
N TYR A 562 46.15 -2.18 -32.91
CA TYR A 562 45.67 -1.45 -31.73
C TYR A 562 46.81 -0.94 -30.83
N GLY A 563 48.08 -1.12 -31.22
CA GLY A 563 49.24 -0.69 -30.45
C GLY A 563 49.53 -1.53 -29.20
N PHE A 564 49.12 -2.80 -29.16
CA PHE A 564 49.41 -3.70 -28.04
C PHE A 564 50.76 -4.45 -28.18
N ASP A 565 51.44 -4.35 -29.32
CA ASP A 565 52.82 -4.81 -29.51
C ASP A 565 53.83 -3.91 -28.81
N LYS A 566 53.52 -2.61 -28.72
CA LYS A 566 54.24 -1.60 -27.96
C LYS A 566 53.23 -0.74 -27.21
N PRO A 567 52.66 -1.25 -26.10
CA PRO A 567 51.64 -0.53 -25.34
C PRO A 567 52.19 0.81 -24.83
N GLN A 568 51.34 1.83 -24.81
CA GLN A 568 51.65 3.14 -24.23
C GLN A 568 51.86 3.04 -22.71
N ALA A 569 51.18 2.09 -22.07
CA ALA A 569 51.40 1.70 -20.68
C ALA A 569 50.92 0.26 -20.40
N GLU A 570 51.52 -0.39 -19.42
CA GLU A 570 51.05 -1.66 -18.85
C GLU A 570 50.76 -1.45 -17.36
N VAL A 571 49.64 -1.99 -16.88
CA VAL A 571 49.27 -2.00 -15.46
C VAL A 571 49.13 -3.43 -15.00
N THR A 572 49.98 -3.89 -14.08
CA THR A 572 49.92 -5.27 -13.56
C THR A 572 49.33 -5.28 -12.16
N PHE A 573 48.27 -6.07 -11.98
CA PHE A 573 47.56 -6.24 -10.72
C PHE A 573 47.91 -7.60 -10.12
N HIS A 574 48.51 -7.60 -8.93
CA HIS A 574 48.79 -8.80 -8.14
C HIS A 574 47.72 -8.94 -7.06
N VAL A 575 46.71 -9.76 -7.33
CA VAL A 575 45.63 -10.07 -6.38
C VAL A 575 45.96 -11.37 -5.65
N ARG A 576 45.86 -11.37 -4.32
CA ARG A 576 46.14 -12.54 -3.47
C ARG A 576 45.34 -13.75 -3.94
N GLY A 577 46.03 -14.88 -4.13
CA GLY A 577 45.42 -16.13 -4.57
C GLY A 577 45.04 -16.18 -6.06
N LYS A 578 45.31 -15.14 -6.85
CA LYS A 578 45.10 -15.13 -8.31
C LYS A 578 46.43 -14.98 -9.05
N ARG A 579 46.43 -15.35 -10.33
CA ARG A 579 47.56 -15.03 -11.22
C ARG A 579 47.62 -13.52 -11.49
N PRO A 580 48.81 -12.92 -11.67
CA PRO A 580 48.92 -11.52 -12.04
C PRO A 580 48.16 -11.23 -13.33
N GLN A 581 47.40 -10.14 -13.35
CA GLN A 581 46.64 -9.70 -14.51
C GLN A 581 47.25 -8.39 -15.02
N THR A 582 47.71 -8.37 -16.28
CA THR A 582 48.27 -7.15 -16.88
C THR A 582 47.26 -6.55 -17.85
N MET A 583 46.86 -5.31 -17.61
CA MET A 583 46.09 -4.50 -18.54
C MET A 583 47.02 -3.75 -19.48
N LEU A 584 46.83 -3.91 -20.79
CA LEU A 584 47.59 -3.25 -21.84
C LEU A 584 46.82 -2.02 -22.32
N LEU A 585 47.48 -0.86 -22.30
CA LEU A 585 46.97 0.40 -22.81
C LEU A 585 47.61 0.65 -24.18
N GLY A 586 46.84 0.42 -25.24
CA GLY A 586 47.29 0.46 -26.63
C GLY A 586 47.41 1.88 -27.18
N LYS A 587 47.26 2.05 -28.50
CA LYS A 587 47.27 3.37 -29.14
C LYS A 587 46.00 4.17 -28.81
N THR A 588 46.08 5.50 -28.90
CA THR A 588 44.92 6.39 -28.81
C THR A 588 44.42 6.71 -30.22
N GLU A 589 43.11 6.62 -30.43
CA GLU A 589 42.47 6.91 -31.71
C GLU A 589 41.12 7.59 -31.45
N ALA A 590 40.91 8.76 -32.06
CA ALA A 590 39.70 9.59 -31.88
C ALA A 590 39.32 9.81 -30.39
N GLY A 591 40.28 10.22 -29.57
CA GLY A 591 40.08 10.55 -28.14
C GLY A 591 39.80 9.35 -27.23
N LYS A 592 39.92 8.12 -27.73
CA LYS A 592 39.81 6.90 -26.91
C LYS A 592 41.04 6.02 -27.04
N LEU A 593 41.40 5.40 -25.94
CA LEU A 593 42.52 4.49 -25.78
C LEU A 593 42.03 3.04 -25.97
N TYR A 594 42.75 2.25 -26.77
CA TYR A 594 42.48 0.81 -26.82
C TYR A 594 42.97 0.13 -25.53
N VAL A 595 42.15 -0.77 -24.97
CA VAL A 595 42.44 -1.49 -23.72
C VAL A 595 42.19 -2.98 -23.92
N MET A 596 43.07 -3.83 -23.38
CA MET A 596 42.83 -5.27 -23.26
C MET A 596 43.56 -5.87 -22.05
N LEU A 597 43.08 -6.99 -21.51
CA LEU A 597 43.91 -7.81 -20.63
C LEU A 597 44.90 -8.64 -21.46
N LYS A 598 46.15 -8.72 -21.01
CA LYS A 598 47.19 -9.58 -21.58
C LYS A 598 46.76 -11.04 -21.46
N GLY A 599 46.57 -11.69 -22.62
CA GLY A 599 46.04 -13.05 -22.69
C GLY A 599 44.50 -13.14 -22.70
N GLY A 600 43.80 -12.01 -22.61
CA GLY A 600 42.36 -11.91 -22.81
C GLY A 600 41.95 -12.07 -24.28
N ASP A 601 40.65 -12.27 -24.50
CA ASP A 601 40.05 -12.62 -25.79
C ASP A 601 39.36 -11.46 -26.51
N SER A 602 39.45 -10.24 -25.94
CA SER A 602 38.63 -9.09 -26.33
C SER A 602 39.44 -7.80 -26.31
N VAL A 603 39.15 -6.91 -27.25
CA VAL A 603 39.66 -5.53 -27.32
C VAL A 603 38.54 -4.56 -27.03
N PHE A 604 38.85 -3.57 -26.21
CA PHE A 604 37.93 -2.53 -25.80
C PHE A 604 38.52 -1.14 -26.08
N ARG A 605 37.69 -0.11 -25.90
CA ARG A 605 38.12 1.30 -25.84
C ARG A 605 37.61 1.95 -24.56
N HIS A 606 38.45 2.82 -23.99
CA HIS A 606 38.08 3.68 -22.87
C HIS A 606 38.62 5.10 -23.09
N ALA A 607 38.20 6.07 -22.26
CA ALA A 607 38.67 7.44 -22.30
C ALA A 607 40.19 7.52 -22.20
N GLU A 608 40.81 8.41 -22.99
CA GLU A 608 42.27 8.58 -22.99
C GLU A 608 42.83 9.06 -21.66
N SER A 609 42.01 9.70 -20.81
CA SER A 609 42.37 10.15 -19.46
C SER A 609 42.87 9.01 -18.57
N LEU A 610 42.50 7.76 -18.86
CA LEU A 610 43.06 6.59 -18.18
C LEU A 610 44.59 6.52 -18.30
N LEU A 611 45.14 6.96 -19.44
CA LEU A 611 46.57 6.97 -19.66
C LEU A 611 47.26 7.99 -18.75
N ASP A 612 46.64 9.14 -18.51
CA ASP A 612 47.14 10.17 -17.60
C ASP A 612 47.12 9.69 -16.15
N ASP A 613 46.08 8.93 -15.77
CA ASP A 613 45.98 8.30 -14.46
C ASP A 613 47.10 7.28 -14.19
N VAL A 614 47.53 6.57 -15.22
CA VAL A 614 48.57 5.54 -15.15
C VAL A 614 49.99 6.12 -15.26
N ARG A 615 50.16 7.26 -15.94
CA ARG A 615 51.45 7.95 -16.12
C ARG A 615 51.91 8.70 -14.86
N LYS A 616 51.89 8.02 -13.71
CA LYS A 616 52.35 8.51 -12.42
C LYS A 616 53.76 7.99 -12.12
N ASN A 617 54.65 8.87 -11.68
CA ASN A 617 56.04 8.56 -11.35
C ASN A 617 56.29 8.58 -9.82
N GLU A 618 57.55 8.42 -9.42
CA GLU A 618 57.97 8.45 -8.00
C GLU A 618 57.44 9.66 -7.22
N GLN A 619 57.40 10.85 -7.83
CA GLN A 619 56.97 12.08 -7.16
C GLN A 619 55.47 12.09 -6.88
N ASP A 620 54.66 11.52 -7.77
CA ASP A 620 53.21 11.48 -7.62
C ASP A 620 52.76 10.60 -6.45
N PHE A 621 53.52 9.53 -6.16
CA PHE A 621 53.25 8.63 -5.04
C PHE A 621 54.03 9.00 -3.77
N ARG A 622 54.82 10.07 -3.76
CA ARG A 622 55.59 10.45 -2.57
C ARG A 622 54.66 10.95 -1.48
N LYS A 623 54.67 10.27 -0.32
CA LYS A 623 53.98 10.72 0.89
C LYS A 623 54.52 12.10 1.29
N GLN A 624 53.67 13.12 1.22
CA GLN A 624 54.04 14.46 1.67
C GLN A 624 54.06 14.50 3.21
N PRO A 625 54.97 15.26 3.84
CA PRO A 625 54.93 15.46 5.28
C PRO A 625 53.61 16.14 5.67
N ALA A 626 52.98 15.65 6.74
CA ALA A 626 51.77 16.27 7.27
C ALA A 626 52.03 17.75 7.56
N PRO A 627 51.10 18.68 7.23
CA PRO A 627 51.26 20.07 7.60
C PRO A 627 51.44 20.15 9.13
N PRO A 628 52.36 21.00 9.64
CA PRO A 628 52.56 21.12 11.07
C PRO A 628 51.23 21.47 11.73
N GLY A 629 50.82 20.66 12.72
CA GLY A 629 49.55 20.81 13.42
C GLY A 629 49.36 22.25 13.89
N GLY A 630 48.22 22.85 13.56
CA GLY A 630 47.85 24.18 14.02
C GLY A 630 47.97 24.27 15.53
N MET A 631 48.64 25.31 16.01
CA MET A 631 48.73 25.63 17.44
C MET A 631 47.32 25.65 18.07
N PRO A 632 47.11 25.07 19.26
CA PRO A 632 45.86 25.26 19.99
C PRO A 632 45.69 26.76 20.27
N GLY A 633 44.63 27.34 19.68
CA GLY A 633 44.26 28.74 19.91
C GLY A 633 44.04 29.02 21.39
N ALA A 634 44.63 30.11 21.86
CA ALA A 634 44.43 30.63 23.21
C ALA A 634 42.93 30.94 23.47
N PRO A 635 42.43 30.74 24.70
CA PRO A 635 41.03 30.99 25.02
C PRO A 635 40.67 32.48 24.98
N PRO A 636 39.41 32.81 24.67
CA PRO A 636 38.97 34.19 24.42
C PRO A 636 38.87 35.00 25.71
N TYR A 637 39.23 36.29 25.61
CA TYR A 637 38.80 37.36 26.51
C TYR A 637 37.57 38.05 25.95
#